data_AF-A0AAN8UH19-F1
#
_entry.id   AF-A0AAN8UH19-F1
#
_cell.length_a   1.000
_cell.length_b   1.000
_cell.length_c   1.000
_cell.angle_alpha   90.00
_cell.angle_beta   90.00
_cell.angle_gamma   90.00
#
_symmetry.space_group_name_H-M   'P 1'
#
loop_
_entity.id
_entity.type
_entity.pdbx_description
1 polymer ?
#
loop_
_entity_poly.entity_id
_entity_poly.type
_entity_poly.pdbx_seq_one_letter_code
_entity_poly.pdbx_strand_id
1 'polypeptide(L)'
;MGKGGSLSQGIIKKIILSYTYVAIWIFLSFTVIVYNKYILDRKMYNWPYPISLTMIHMGFCSSIAFLLIRVLKLVEPVSMSRSLYLSSVVPIGALYSLSLWFSNSAYIYLSVSFIQMLKALMPVAVYSIGVLFKKDQYNSETMGNMIAISIGVGIAAYGEAKFDSWGVILQLGAVAFEATRLVMIQILLTSKGINLNPITSLYYVAPCCMVFLLVPWIIVEYPILKETTSLHFDYVIFGTNSFCAFALNLAVFLLVGKTSALTMNVAGVVKDWLLIAFSWTVIKDTAKESQKKAQQNDEESGKLLDEREGNSLPMLAMVVFFFFFFFFCEDLGSPPNAFVLSCSFFCLRIHFEAQNILNVKNCGAVGDGKQMTPSWQVACNATRGVPTIVIPNETLFLQPLQFLGPYKPKISISKVLGNIVAPATSKGWNPTCYEESWINFKKVDGLFIDGSGQLDGRGADWWKQRRRPMANVRLISILLFHFYTIGEGTSFFLLLALTAGLNIRAQNILNVKNYGAVGDGEIDDSNAFIKAWQDACNATQGVPTIVIPNATFLLQPLQFLGPCKPKNIHFQVLGDIVAPATPEVWNPTCYEGSWINFRSVDGLILDGSGKLDGNGQGWWKRKRRPTGNVPRQCPWPPTALRINRCNNLQLKGLHHLNSPKNHITINWCVNVTISNLTIIAPGKSPNTDGLDIRASKNVTIDRCLIGTGDDCIAINSNSSYVNITGIRCGPGHGISIGSLGHDGSTEVVEEVHVKNCTFNGTQNGARIKTWQGGLGYARRISFDDIMFYNTGKPIFIDQFYCPHMPDRCAPKVSDVTFSNVLGTSATKDAIIFNCSAAVP
;
A
#
# COMPACT_ATOMS: atom_id res chain seq x y z
N MET A 1 25.02 -9.35 -2.45
CA MET A 1 24.78 -8.65 -1.16
C MET A 1 23.78 -7.52 -1.41
N GLY A 2 22.49 -7.79 -1.25
CA GLY A 2 21.41 -6.85 -1.56
C GLY A 2 21.07 -5.97 -0.36
N LYS A 3 21.10 -4.64 -0.54
CA LYS A 3 20.53 -3.66 0.39
C LYS A 3 19.02 -3.75 0.32
N GLY A 4 18.37 -4.27 1.37
CA GLY A 4 16.92 -4.23 1.52
C GLY A 4 16.45 -2.79 1.74
N GLY A 5 15.87 -2.17 0.71
CA GLY A 5 15.16 -0.90 0.84
C GLY A 5 13.85 -1.12 1.60
N SER A 6 13.68 -0.46 2.75
CA SER A 6 12.40 -0.44 3.44
C SER A 6 11.39 0.33 2.59
N LEU A 7 10.38 -0.35 2.06
CA LEU A 7 9.28 0.24 1.31
C LEU A 7 8.54 1.25 2.21
N SER A 8 8.62 2.55 1.89
CA SER A 8 8.00 3.63 2.68
C SER A 8 6.49 3.39 2.84
N GLN A 9 5.94 3.59 4.05
CA GLN A 9 4.50 3.41 4.31
C GLN A 9 3.59 4.25 3.40
N GLY A 10 4.08 5.39 2.88
CA GLY A 10 3.35 6.21 1.91
C GLY A 10 3.23 5.54 0.53
N ILE A 11 4.25 4.79 0.12
CA ILE A 11 4.24 4.01 -1.12
C ILE A 11 3.28 2.83 -0.95
N ILE A 12 3.36 2.11 0.17
CA ILE A 12 2.43 1.03 0.51
C ILE A 12 0.98 1.53 0.51
N LYS A 13 0.70 2.72 1.06
CA LYS A 13 -0.67 3.28 1.08
C LYS A 13 -1.18 3.66 -0.30
N LYS A 14 -0.34 4.27 -1.15
CA LYS A 14 -0.71 4.57 -2.55
C LYS A 14 -0.96 3.28 -3.33
N ILE A 15 -0.10 2.29 -3.12
CA ILE A 15 -0.23 0.95 -3.72
C ILE A 15 -1.55 0.30 -3.27
N ILE A 16 -1.84 0.26 -1.97
CA ILE A 16 -3.09 -0.30 -1.42
C ILE A 16 -4.32 0.44 -1.97
N LEU A 17 -4.28 1.77 -2.05
CA LEU A 17 -5.40 2.56 -2.56
C LEU A 17 -5.65 2.30 -4.05
N SER A 18 -4.59 2.26 -4.86
CA SER A 18 -4.68 1.89 -6.28
C SER A 18 -5.21 0.47 -6.47
N TYR A 19 -4.73 -0.50 -5.70
CA TYR A 19 -5.26 -1.87 -5.71
C TYR A 19 -6.72 -1.95 -5.26
N THR A 20 -7.13 -1.11 -4.30
CA THR A 20 -8.52 -1.04 -3.84
C THR A 20 -9.44 -0.52 -4.96
N TYR A 21 -9.04 0.52 -5.68
CA TYR A 21 -9.81 1.02 -6.83
C TYR A 21 -9.91 -0.02 -7.95
N VAL A 22 -8.80 -0.72 -8.26
CA VAL A 22 -8.80 -1.83 -9.21
C VAL A 22 -9.75 -2.93 -8.75
N ALA A 23 -9.70 -3.35 -7.48
CA ALA A 23 -10.57 -4.41 -6.95
C ALA A 23 -12.07 -4.04 -7.01
N ILE A 24 -12.42 -2.80 -6.65
CA ILE A 24 -13.81 -2.29 -6.74
C ILE A 24 -14.28 -2.31 -8.20
N TRP A 25 -13.45 -1.82 -9.12
CA TRP A 25 -13.76 -1.84 -10.55
C TRP A 25 -13.95 -3.26 -11.08
N ILE A 26 -13.07 -4.20 -10.72
CA ILE A 26 -13.18 -5.62 -11.09
C ILE A 26 -14.52 -6.20 -10.61
N PHE A 27 -14.87 -5.97 -9.34
CA PHE A 27 -16.10 -6.48 -8.75
C PHE A 27 -17.36 -5.89 -9.40
N LEU A 28 -17.41 -4.57 -9.59
CA LEU A 28 -18.55 -3.91 -10.23
C LEU A 28 -18.68 -4.34 -11.70
N SER A 29 -17.56 -4.47 -12.42
CA SER A 29 -17.56 -4.93 -13.80
C SER A 29 -18.07 -6.35 -13.89
N PHE A 30 -17.61 -7.23 -13.01
CA PHE A 30 -18.05 -8.62 -12.93
C PHE A 30 -19.56 -8.71 -12.65
N THR A 31 -20.05 -7.93 -11.68
CA THR A 31 -21.46 -7.89 -11.29
C THR A 31 -22.36 -7.48 -12.46
N VAL A 32 -22.00 -6.39 -13.15
CA VAL A 32 -22.79 -5.92 -14.32
C VAL A 32 -22.77 -6.94 -15.46
N ILE A 33 -21.64 -7.61 -15.72
CA ILE A 33 -21.54 -8.62 -16.79
C ILE A 33 -22.47 -9.81 -16.50
N VAL A 34 -22.41 -10.36 -15.29
CA VAL A 34 -23.26 -11.49 -14.89
C VAL A 34 -24.72 -11.08 -14.88
N TYR A 35 -25.03 -9.88 -14.38
CA TYR A 35 -26.41 -9.39 -14.29
C TYR A 35 -27.00 -9.10 -15.68
N ASN A 36 -26.24 -8.48 -16.58
CA ASN A 36 -26.66 -8.29 -17.97
C ASN A 36 -26.87 -9.63 -18.67
N LYS A 37 -25.99 -10.62 -18.45
CA LYS A 37 -26.17 -11.97 -19.00
C LYS A 37 -27.44 -12.63 -18.46
N TYR A 38 -27.72 -12.50 -17.16
CA TYR A 38 -28.95 -13.01 -16.54
C TYR A 38 -30.21 -12.45 -17.21
N ILE A 39 -30.24 -11.14 -17.48
CA ILE A 39 -31.37 -10.46 -18.12
C ILE A 39 -31.52 -10.89 -19.59
N LEU A 40 -30.41 -10.94 -20.33
CA LEU A 40 -30.40 -11.17 -21.79
C LEU A 40 -30.54 -12.65 -22.18
N ASP A 41 -30.25 -13.60 -21.29
CA ASP A 41 -30.33 -15.02 -21.59
C ASP A 41 -31.79 -15.49 -21.70
N ARG A 42 -32.12 -16.11 -22.84
CA ARG A 42 -33.45 -16.67 -23.14
C ARG A 42 -33.87 -17.78 -22.18
N LYS A 43 -32.91 -18.43 -21.49
CA LYS A 43 -33.18 -19.51 -20.53
C LYS A 43 -33.35 -19.02 -19.09
N MET A 44 -32.95 -17.79 -18.79
CA MET A 44 -33.04 -17.21 -17.46
C MET A 44 -34.20 -16.20 -17.40
N TYR A 45 -33.90 -14.91 -17.45
CA TYR A 45 -34.91 -13.86 -17.36
C TYR A 45 -35.67 -13.61 -18.67
N ASN A 46 -35.12 -14.05 -19.81
CA ASN A 46 -35.76 -14.02 -21.13
C ASN A 46 -36.13 -12.62 -21.64
N TRP A 47 -35.20 -11.66 -21.53
CA TRP A 47 -35.36 -10.33 -22.13
C TRP A 47 -34.22 -10.03 -23.11
N PRO A 48 -34.26 -10.55 -24.35
CA PRO A 48 -33.13 -10.53 -25.29
C PRO A 48 -33.01 -9.20 -26.07
N TYR A 49 -33.08 -8.07 -25.38
CA TYR A 49 -33.06 -6.72 -25.96
C TYR A 49 -31.84 -5.90 -25.44
N PRO A 50 -30.62 -6.19 -25.91
CA PRO A 50 -29.39 -5.56 -25.42
C PRO A 50 -29.31 -4.04 -25.62
N ILE A 51 -29.83 -3.49 -26.72
CA ILE A 51 -29.83 -2.04 -26.97
C ILE A 51 -30.79 -1.36 -26.00
N SER A 52 -31.98 -1.92 -25.81
CA SER A 52 -32.96 -1.45 -24.84
C SER A 52 -32.39 -1.48 -23.42
N LEU A 53 -31.64 -2.53 -23.03
CA LEU A 53 -30.98 -2.61 -21.72
C LEU A 53 -30.03 -1.43 -21.50
N THR A 54 -29.16 -1.21 -22.48
CA THR A 54 -28.12 -0.18 -22.40
C THR A 54 -28.70 1.23 -22.47
N MET A 55 -29.80 1.44 -23.21
CA MET A 55 -30.53 2.70 -23.19
C MET A 55 -31.12 3.00 -21.81
N ILE A 56 -31.69 2.00 -21.12
CA ILE A 56 -32.18 2.16 -19.74
C ILE A 56 -31.03 2.55 -18.81
N HIS A 57 -29.85 1.91 -18.93
CA HIS A 57 -28.67 2.27 -18.14
C HIS A 57 -28.22 3.71 -18.38
N MET A 58 -28.08 4.11 -19.64
CA MET A 58 -27.60 5.45 -20.00
C MET A 58 -28.62 6.53 -19.63
N GLY A 59 -29.91 6.25 -19.77
CA GLY A 59 -30.99 7.11 -19.29
C GLY A 59 -30.92 7.29 -17.78
N PHE A 60 -30.82 6.20 -17.03
CA PHE A 60 -30.69 6.24 -15.57
C PHE A 60 -29.43 6.99 -15.11
N CYS A 61 -28.28 6.72 -15.75
CA CYS A 61 -27.03 7.41 -15.47
C CYS A 61 -27.12 8.92 -15.72
N SER A 62 -27.76 9.31 -16.82
CA SER A 62 -27.99 10.72 -17.17
C SER A 62 -28.90 11.41 -16.14
N SER A 63 -30.02 10.78 -15.76
CA SER A 63 -30.96 11.30 -14.76
C SER A 63 -30.30 11.48 -13.39
N ILE A 64 -29.55 10.48 -12.90
CA ILE A 64 -28.83 10.59 -11.62
C ILE A 64 -27.74 11.66 -11.70
N ALA A 65 -26.94 11.70 -12.77
CA ALA A 65 -25.90 12.70 -12.91
C ALA A 65 -26.48 14.13 -12.94
N PHE A 66 -27.62 14.32 -13.61
CA PHE A 66 -28.35 15.59 -13.60
C PHE A 66 -28.85 15.94 -12.19
N LEU A 67 -29.45 14.98 -11.49
CA LEU A 67 -29.96 15.18 -10.13
C LEU A 67 -28.83 15.54 -9.14
N LEU A 68 -27.69 14.85 -9.20
CA LEU A 68 -26.54 15.10 -8.32
C LEU A 68 -25.92 16.49 -8.53
N ILE A 69 -25.87 16.97 -9.78
CA ILE A 69 -25.22 18.25 -10.13
C ILE A 69 -26.19 19.43 -10.03
N ARG A 70 -27.40 19.32 -10.60
CA ARG A 70 -28.34 20.45 -10.73
C ARG A 70 -29.29 20.59 -9.56
N VAL A 71 -29.73 19.47 -8.98
CA VAL A 71 -30.72 19.47 -7.88
C VAL A 71 -30.02 19.44 -6.53
N LEU A 72 -29.16 18.45 -6.30
CA LEU A 72 -28.50 18.24 -5.00
C LEU A 72 -27.22 19.07 -4.82
N LYS A 73 -26.67 19.65 -5.91
CA LYS A 73 -25.44 20.48 -5.90
C LYS A 73 -24.27 19.83 -5.16
N LEU A 74 -24.15 18.50 -5.19
CA LEU A 74 -23.07 17.76 -4.54
C LEU A 74 -21.72 17.92 -5.27
N VAL A 75 -21.76 18.38 -6.52
CA VAL A 75 -20.58 18.64 -7.35
C VAL A 75 -20.77 19.99 -8.04
N GLU A 76 -19.74 20.83 -8.03
CA GLU A 76 -19.76 22.12 -8.71
C GLU A 76 -19.92 21.94 -10.23
N PRO A 77 -20.85 22.67 -10.87
CA PRO A 77 -21.07 22.58 -12.30
C PRO A 77 -19.91 23.22 -13.07
N VAL A 78 -19.08 22.40 -13.71
CA VAL A 78 -18.04 22.89 -14.64
C VAL A 78 -18.71 23.38 -15.92
N SER A 79 -18.56 24.64 -16.30
CA SER A 79 -19.12 25.16 -17.55
C SER A 79 -18.30 24.72 -18.77
N MET A 80 -18.79 23.77 -19.56
CA MET A 80 -18.22 23.43 -20.87
C MET A 80 -18.76 24.35 -21.99
N SER A 81 -17.87 24.80 -22.87
CA SER A 81 -18.27 25.52 -24.10
C SER A 81 -18.89 24.57 -25.13
N ARG A 82 -19.84 25.07 -25.92
CA ARG A 82 -20.56 24.26 -26.94
C ARG A 82 -19.60 23.67 -28.00
N SER A 83 -18.57 24.43 -28.40
CA SER A 83 -17.56 23.98 -29.37
C SER A 83 -16.71 22.83 -28.83
N LEU A 84 -16.32 22.88 -27.56
CA LEU A 84 -15.56 21.82 -26.90
C LEU A 84 -16.41 20.56 -26.71
N TYR A 85 -17.68 20.72 -26.32
CA TYR A 85 -18.60 19.60 -26.18
C TYR A 85 -18.80 18.85 -27.51
N LEU A 86 -19.06 19.57 -28.60
CA LEU A 86 -19.23 18.98 -29.94
C LEU A 86 -17.95 18.35 -30.49
N SER A 87 -16.80 19.00 -30.30
CA SER A 87 -15.52 18.53 -30.86
C SER A 87 -14.91 17.37 -30.08
N SER A 88 -15.19 17.24 -28.78
CA SER A 88 -14.48 16.29 -27.92
C SER A 88 -15.39 15.31 -27.18
N VAL A 89 -16.55 15.72 -26.68
CA VAL A 89 -17.43 14.84 -25.91
C VAL A 89 -18.33 14.01 -26.83
N VAL A 90 -18.90 14.60 -27.88
CA VAL A 90 -19.82 13.91 -28.79
C VAL A 90 -19.17 12.71 -29.50
N PRO A 91 -17.94 12.80 -30.05
CA PRO A 91 -17.26 11.64 -30.63
C PRO A 91 -17.00 10.52 -29.61
N ILE A 92 -16.64 10.88 -28.36
CA ILE A 92 -16.46 9.91 -27.27
C ILE A 92 -17.78 9.21 -26.95
N GLY A 93 -18.89 9.96 -26.91
CA GLY A 93 -20.23 9.43 -26.69
C GLY A 93 -20.68 8.47 -27.79
N ALA A 94 -20.40 8.80 -29.06
CA ALA A 94 -20.69 7.94 -30.21
C ALA A 94 -19.91 6.62 -30.15
N LEU A 95 -18.58 6.68 -29.96
CA LEU A 95 -17.75 5.47 -29.83
C LEU A 95 -18.18 4.62 -28.63
N TYR A 96 -18.58 5.27 -27.52
CA TYR A 96 -19.08 4.55 -26.36
C TYR A 96 -20.40 3.82 -26.66
N SER A 97 -21.35 4.46 -27.33
CA SER A 97 -22.61 3.80 -27.74
C SER A 97 -22.39 2.61 -28.66
N LEU A 98 -21.49 2.72 -29.65
CA LEU A 98 -21.16 1.61 -30.55
C LEU A 98 -20.51 0.45 -29.80
N SER A 99 -19.59 0.73 -28.88
CA SER A 99 -18.97 -0.31 -28.05
C SER A 99 -19.98 -1.04 -27.16
N LEU A 100 -20.93 -0.32 -26.55
CA LEU A 100 -21.98 -0.89 -25.72
C LEU A 100 -22.93 -1.76 -26.53
N TRP A 101 -23.34 -1.29 -27.71
CA TRP A 101 -24.21 -2.05 -28.59
C TRP A 101 -23.56 -3.36 -29.03
N PHE A 102 -22.35 -3.29 -29.57
CA PHE A 102 -21.67 -4.47 -30.12
C PHE A 102 -21.27 -5.46 -29.02
N SER A 103 -20.72 -4.98 -27.89
CA SER A 103 -20.32 -5.87 -26.79
C SER A 103 -21.51 -6.56 -26.13
N ASN A 104 -22.67 -5.90 -26.00
CA ASN A 104 -23.85 -6.54 -25.41
C ASN A 104 -24.56 -7.47 -26.38
N SER A 105 -24.57 -7.16 -27.67
CA SER A 105 -25.11 -8.05 -28.71
C SER A 105 -24.30 -9.35 -28.83
N ALA A 106 -22.98 -9.30 -28.58
CA ALA A 106 -22.13 -10.49 -28.59
C ALA A 106 -22.56 -11.56 -27.56
N TYR A 107 -23.19 -11.21 -26.43
CA TYR A 107 -23.67 -12.17 -25.41
C TYR A 107 -24.77 -13.12 -25.89
N ILE A 108 -25.40 -12.80 -27.02
CA ILE A 108 -26.42 -13.64 -27.66
C ILE A 108 -25.74 -14.80 -28.39
N TYR A 109 -24.60 -14.54 -29.04
CA TYR A 109 -23.91 -15.48 -29.93
C TYR A 109 -22.79 -16.24 -29.23
N LEU A 110 -22.09 -15.59 -28.30
CA LEU A 110 -20.88 -16.11 -27.68
C LEU A 110 -21.07 -16.42 -26.19
N SER A 111 -20.32 -17.40 -25.69
CA SER A 111 -20.24 -17.66 -24.26
C SER A 111 -19.51 -16.52 -23.53
N VAL A 112 -19.79 -16.38 -22.24
CA VAL A 112 -19.14 -15.34 -21.42
C VAL A 112 -17.62 -15.57 -21.36
N SER A 113 -17.17 -16.84 -21.25
CA SER A 113 -15.74 -17.20 -21.28
C SER A 113 -15.08 -16.74 -22.57
N PHE A 114 -15.69 -17.06 -23.71
CA PHE A 114 -15.15 -16.75 -25.02
C PHE A 114 -15.13 -15.23 -25.32
N ILE A 115 -16.15 -14.49 -24.88
CA ILE A 115 -16.15 -13.01 -24.94
C ILE A 115 -14.99 -12.43 -24.14
N GLN A 116 -14.75 -12.91 -22.91
CA GLN A 116 -13.64 -12.40 -22.11
C GLN A 116 -12.27 -12.76 -22.73
N MET A 117 -12.15 -13.92 -23.36
CA MET A 117 -10.94 -14.29 -24.09
C MET A 117 -10.68 -13.30 -25.24
N LEU A 118 -11.71 -12.95 -26.03
CA LEU A 118 -11.57 -11.92 -27.08
C LEU A 118 -11.23 -10.54 -26.50
N LYS A 119 -11.74 -10.19 -25.31
CA LYS A 119 -11.41 -8.94 -24.61
C LYS A 119 -9.98 -8.86 -24.10
N ALA A 120 -9.28 -9.99 -23.93
CA ALA A 120 -7.86 -9.99 -23.61
C ALA A 120 -6.98 -9.40 -24.72
N LEU A 121 -7.52 -9.13 -25.91
CA LEU A 121 -6.87 -8.36 -27.00
C LEU A 121 -6.91 -6.83 -26.77
N MET A 122 -7.63 -6.36 -25.76
CA MET A 122 -7.79 -4.92 -25.45
C MET A 122 -6.45 -4.17 -25.25
N PRO A 123 -5.43 -4.71 -24.53
CA PRO A 123 -4.15 -4.02 -24.36
C PRO A 123 -3.46 -3.71 -25.70
N VAL A 124 -3.51 -4.66 -26.64
CA VAL A 124 -2.91 -4.50 -27.98
C VAL A 124 -3.66 -3.44 -28.78
N ALA A 125 -4.99 -3.48 -28.73
CA ALA A 125 -5.83 -2.49 -29.41
C ALA A 125 -5.56 -1.07 -28.88
N VAL A 126 -5.54 -0.90 -27.56
CA VAL A 126 -5.31 0.42 -26.94
C VAL A 126 -3.90 0.93 -27.20
N TYR A 127 -2.87 0.08 -27.09
CA TYR A 127 -1.50 0.50 -27.38
C TYR A 127 -1.34 0.91 -28.85
N SER A 128 -1.86 0.11 -29.78
CA SER A 128 -1.79 0.39 -31.22
C SER A 128 -2.48 1.71 -31.57
N ILE A 129 -3.66 1.94 -31.00
CA ILE A 129 -4.42 3.20 -31.20
C ILE A 129 -3.70 4.37 -30.50
N GLY A 130 -3.12 4.18 -29.32
CA GLY A 130 -2.34 5.21 -28.61
C GLY A 130 -1.14 5.69 -29.42
N VAL A 131 -0.44 4.77 -30.08
CA VAL A 131 0.65 5.08 -31.03
C VAL A 131 0.10 5.78 -32.28
N LEU A 132 -1.00 5.29 -32.85
CA LEU A 132 -1.64 5.88 -34.05
C LEU A 132 -2.04 7.35 -33.83
N PHE A 133 -2.60 7.66 -32.66
CA PHE A 133 -3.01 9.01 -32.27
C PHE A 133 -1.84 9.88 -31.76
N LYS A 134 -0.59 9.38 -31.85
CA LYS A 134 0.64 10.03 -31.36
C LYS A 134 0.58 10.42 -29.87
N LYS A 135 -0.24 9.72 -29.09
CA LYS A 135 -0.31 9.90 -27.63
C LYS A 135 0.83 9.19 -26.92
N ASP A 136 1.22 8.02 -27.41
CA ASP A 136 2.30 7.21 -26.85
C ASP A 136 3.41 6.99 -27.89
N GLN A 137 4.66 6.89 -27.42
CA GLN A 137 5.80 6.60 -28.29
C GLN A 137 5.89 5.09 -28.55
N TYR A 138 6.22 4.72 -29.78
CA TYR A 138 6.40 3.33 -30.15
C TYR A 138 7.63 2.73 -29.46
N ASN A 139 7.42 1.65 -28.71
CA ASN A 139 8.44 0.85 -28.06
C ASN A 139 8.27 -0.60 -28.50
N SER A 140 9.30 -1.14 -29.16
CA SER A 140 9.31 -2.52 -29.68
C SER A 140 9.17 -3.57 -28.59
N GLU A 141 9.70 -3.32 -27.39
CA GLU A 141 9.61 -4.25 -26.26
C GLU A 141 8.18 -4.35 -25.75
N THR A 142 7.51 -3.21 -25.56
CA THR A 142 6.09 -3.16 -25.15
C THR A 142 5.20 -3.82 -26.20
N MET A 143 5.41 -3.52 -27.49
CA MET A 143 4.66 -4.16 -28.58
C MET A 143 4.88 -5.68 -28.62
N GLY A 144 6.11 -6.14 -28.40
CA GLY A 144 6.43 -7.58 -28.31
C GLY A 144 5.64 -8.29 -27.21
N ASN A 145 5.56 -7.68 -26.02
CA ASN A 145 4.75 -8.22 -24.91
C ASN A 145 3.25 -8.28 -25.26
N MET A 146 2.72 -7.24 -25.91
CA MET A 146 1.31 -7.19 -26.33
C MET A 146 0.97 -8.29 -27.37
N ILE A 147 1.85 -8.53 -28.34
CA ILE A 147 1.67 -9.57 -29.35
C ILE A 147 1.73 -10.97 -28.71
N ALA A 148 2.65 -11.20 -27.78
CA ALA A 148 2.75 -12.48 -27.06
C ALA A 148 1.46 -12.82 -26.30
N ILE A 149 0.83 -11.83 -25.66
CA ILE A 149 -0.48 -11.99 -24.99
C ILE A 149 -1.56 -12.40 -26.01
N SER A 150 -1.62 -11.72 -27.15
CA SER A 150 -2.60 -12.05 -28.21
C SER A 150 -2.46 -13.47 -28.73
N ILE A 151 -1.23 -13.96 -28.90
CA ILE A 151 -0.96 -15.34 -29.34
C ILE A 151 -1.42 -16.33 -28.28
N GLY A 152 -1.10 -16.09 -27.00
CA GLY A 152 -1.53 -16.94 -25.89
C GLY A 152 -3.06 -17.03 -25.79
N VAL A 153 -3.76 -15.91 -25.99
CA VAL A 153 -5.23 -15.83 -26.03
C VAL A 153 -5.79 -16.62 -27.22
N GLY A 154 -5.19 -16.50 -28.40
CA GLY A 154 -5.60 -17.23 -29.60
C GLY A 154 -5.46 -18.75 -29.44
N ILE A 155 -4.37 -19.21 -28.81
CA ILE A 155 -4.16 -20.63 -28.50
C ILE A 155 -5.18 -21.11 -27.46
N ALA A 156 -5.46 -20.31 -26.42
CA ALA A 156 -6.45 -20.67 -25.41
C ALA A 156 -7.89 -20.75 -25.99
N ALA A 157 -8.19 -19.94 -27.01
CA ALA A 157 -9.46 -19.96 -27.74
C ALA A 157 -9.62 -21.16 -28.67
N TYR A 158 -8.54 -21.89 -28.95
CA TYR A 158 -8.54 -23.05 -29.82
C TYR A 158 -9.21 -24.24 -29.14
N GLY A 159 -10.40 -24.63 -29.63
CA GLY A 159 -11.16 -25.78 -29.12
C GLY A 159 -12.47 -25.44 -28.39
N GLU A 160 -12.91 -24.18 -28.36
CA GLU A 160 -14.21 -23.81 -27.78
C GLU A 160 -15.39 -24.36 -28.58
N ALA A 161 -16.32 -25.05 -27.90
CA ALA A 161 -17.38 -25.85 -28.51
C ALA A 161 -18.54 -25.04 -29.13
N LYS A 162 -18.51 -23.70 -29.05
CA LYS A 162 -19.58 -22.79 -29.53
C LYS A 162 -19.01 -21.60 -30.32
N PHE A 163 -18.25 -21.89 -31.36
CA PHE A 163 -17.66 -20.86 -32.21
C PHE A 163 -18.70 -20.27 -33.20
N ASP A 164 -19.08 -19.00 -33.01
CA ASP A 164 -19.93 -18.24 -33.93
C ASP A 164 -19.16 -17.04 -34.51
N SER A 165 -18.93 -17.05 -35.82
CA SER A 165 -18.10 -16.04 -36.50
C SER A 165 -18.70 -14.63 -36.45
N TRP A 166 -20.03 -14.50 -36.43
CA TRP A 166 -20.69 -13.20 -36.37
C TRP A 166 -20.53 -12.55 -35.00
N GLY A 167 -20.71 -13.32 -33.93
CA GLY A 167 -20.43 -12.90 -32.56
C GLY A 167 -18.99 -12.46 -32.36
N VAL A 168 -18.02 -13.14 -32.99
CA VAL A 168 -16.59 -12.76 -32.94
C VAL A 168 -16.37 -11.39 -33.58
N ILE A 169 -16.93 -11.16 -34.77
CA ILE A 169 -16.80 -9.87 -35.48
C ILE A 169 -17.40 -8.73 -34.65
N LEU A 170 -18.59 -8.93 -34.08
CA LEU A 170 -19.22 -7.95 -33.19
C LEU A 170 -18.33 -7.64 -31.99
N GLN A 171 -17.77 -8.67 -31.33
CA GLN A 171 -16.94 -8.48 -30.16
C GLN A 171 -15.60 -7.79 -30.47
N LEU A 172 -14.94 -8.12 -31.59
CA LEU A 172 -13.72 -7.44 -32.03
C LEU A 172 -13.99 -5.97 -32.41
N GLY A 173 -15.11 -5.70 -33.07
CA GLY A 173 -15.57 -4.33 -33.34
C GLY A 173 -15.81 -3.55 -32.04
N ALA A 174 -16.42 -4.18 -31.03
CA ALA A 174 -16.60 -3.56 -29.72
C ALA A 174 -15.26 -3.21 -29.05
N VAL A 175 -14.26 -4.11 -29.12
CA VAL A 175 -12.91 -3.88 -28.59
C VAL A 175 -12.24 -2.68 -29.27
N ALA A 176 -12.35 -2.55 -30.59
CA ALA A 176 -11.78 -1.42 -31.34
C ALA A 176 -12.43 -0.08 -30.96
N PHE A 177 -13.76 -0.02 -30.86
CA PHE A 177 -14.47 1.20 -30.44
C PHE A 177 -14.18 1.56 -28.98
N GLU A 178 -14.15 0.57 -28.09
CA GLU A 178 -13.83 0.78 -26.67
C GLU A 178 -12.38 1.27 -26.51
N ALA A 179 -11.43 0.70 -27.24
CA ALA A 179 -10.04 1.13 -27.22
C ALA A 179 -9.86 2.57 -27.73
N THR A 180 -10.53 2.93 -28.83
CA THR A 180 -10.51 4.29 -29.38
C THR A 180 -11.10 5.29 -28.38
N ARG A 181 -12.23 4.94 -27.74
CA ARG A 181 -12.85 5.76 -26.69
C ARG A 181 -11.88 6.03 -25.54
N LEU A 182 -11.19 5.00 -25.04
CA LEU A 182 -10.26 5.14 -23.91
C LEU A 182 -9.09 6.07 -24.24
N VAL A 183 -8.49 5.95 -25.43
CA VAL A 183 -7.42 6.85 -25.89
C VAL A 183 -7.92 8.29 -26.01
N MET A 184 -9.12 8.51 -26.57
CA MET A 184 -9.72 9.85 -26.66
C MET A 184 -10.01 10.48 -25.29
N ILE A 185 -10.51 9.71 -24.32
CA ILE A 185 -10.70 10.18 -22.93
C ILE A 185 -9.35 10.57 -22.33
N GLN A 186 -8.31 9.77 -22.52
CA GLN A 186 -6.98 10.07 -21.98
C GLN A 186 -6.38 11.34 -22.60
N ILE A 187 -6.56 11.55 -23.91
CA ILE A 187 -6.16 12.80 -24.59
C ILE A 187 -6.94 13.99 -24.00
N LEU A 188 -8.25 13.88 -23.81
CA LEU A 188 -9.07 14.96 -23.23
C LEU A 188 -8.60 15.35 -21.81
N LEU A 189 -8.30 14.37 -20.97
CA LEU A 189 -7.84 14.59 -19.60
C LEU A 189 -6.40 15.14 -19.54
N THR A 190 -5.52 14.69 -20.44
CA THR A 190 -4.09 15.03 -20.41
C THR A 190 -3.75 16.31 -21.18
N SER A 191 -4.30 16.49 -22.39
CA SER A 191 -3.91 17.59 -23.29
C SER A 191 -4.69 18.88 -23.08
N LYS A 192 -5.96 18.78 -22.65
CA LYS A 192 -6.82 19.95 -22.44
C LYS A 192 -6.87 20.41 -20.98
N GLY A 193 -6.17 19.72 -20.08
CA GLY A 193 -6.01 20.11 -18.68
C GLY A 193 -7.31 20.14 -17.87
N ILE A 194 -8.39 19.52 -18.37
CA ILE A 194 -9.69 19.56 -17.72
C ILE A 194 -9.79 18.37 -16.76
N ASN A 195 -9.58 18.63 -15.47
CA ASN A 195 -9.86 17.67 -14.41
C ASN A 195 -11.38 17.55 -14.20
N LEU A 196 -12.05 16.78 -15.06
CA LEU A 196 -13.46 16.48 -14.91
C LEU A 196 -13.65 15.45 -13.79
N ASN A 197 -14.43 15.82 -12.78
CA ASN A 197 -14.93 14.86 -11.80
C ASN A 197 -15.71 13.75 -12.55
N PRO A 198 -15.51 12.46 -12.22
CA PRO A 198 -16.27 11.33 -12.78
C PRO A 198 -17.78 11.56 -12.96
N ILE A 199 -18.43 12.23 -12.00
CA ILE A 199 -19.87 12.54 -12.07
C ILE A 199 -20.15 13.57 -13.17
N THR A 200 -19.30 14.60 -13.28
CA THR A 200 -19.36 15.62 -14.33
C THR A 200 -19.09 15.02 -15.71
N SER A 201 -18.15 14.08 -15.82
CA SER A 201 -17.90 13.34 -17.07
C SER A 201 -19.13 12.55 -17.50
N LEU A 202 -19.79 11.87 -16.56
CA LEU A 202 -21.00 11.10 -16.85
C LEU A 202 -22.17 12.00 -17.25
N TYR A 203 -22.32 13.16 -16.62
CA TYR A 203 -23.32 14.18 -16.97
C TYR A 203 -23.23 14.63 -18.42
N TYR A 204 -22.02 14.72 -18.98
CA TYR A 204 -21.81 15.13 -20.37
C TYR A 204 -21.87 13.97 -21.37
N VAL A 205 -21.40 12.77 -20.98
CA VAL A 205 -21.29 11.63 -21.90
C VAL A 205 -22.58 10.80 -21.99
N ALA A 206 -23.23 10.51 -20.85
CA ALA A 206 -24.42 9.63 -20.81
C ALA A 206 -25.60 10.06 -21.71
N PRO A 207 -26.05 11.34 -21.72
CA PRO A 207 -27.14 11.75 -22.60
C PRO A 207 -26.78 11.63 -24.09
N CYS A 208 -25.51 11.89 -24.44
CA CYS A 208 -25.02 11.73 -25.80
C CYS A 208 -25.05 10.25 -26.24
N CYS A 209 -24.61 9.34 -25.37
CA CYS A 209 -24.68 7.90 -25.63
C CYS A 209 -26.12 7.41 -25.81
N MET A 210 -27.06 7.90 -25.00
CA MET A 210 -28.47 7.56 -25.14
C MET A 210 -29.03 7.99 -26.51
N VAL A 211 -28.68 9.18 -26.98
CA VAL A 211 -29.10 9.68 -28.31
C VAL A 211 -28.52 8.83 -29.43
N PHE A 212 -27.25 8.46 -29.37
CA PHE A 212 -26.64 7.62 -30.40
C PHE A 212 -27.14 6.16 -30.38
N LEU A 213 -27.54 5.64 -29.22
CA LEU A 213 -28.18 4.31 -29.11
C LEU A 213 -29.62 4.29 -29.64
N LEU A 214 -30.30 5.44 -29.68
CA LEU A 214 -31.67 5.53 -30.20
C LEU A 214 -31.76 5.10 -31.67
N VAL A 215 -30.77 5.43 -32.49
CA VAL A 215 -30.74 5.10 -33.92
C VAL A 215 -30.76 3.58 -34.16
N PRO A 216 -29.80 2.78 -33.65
CA PRO A 216 -29.84 1.33 -33.82
C PRO A 216 -31.01 0.70 -33.08
N TRP A 217 -31.51 1.29 -31.99
CA TRP A 217 -32.71 0.79 -31.30
C TRP A 217 -33.96 0.84 -32.18
N ILE A 218 -34.21 1.98 -32.85
CA ILE A 218 -35.35 2.16 -33.76
C ILE A 218 -35.32 1.13 -34.90
N ILE A 219 -34.12 0.81 -35.40
CA ILE A 219 -33.95 -0.08 -36.56
C ILE A 219 -34.06 -1.55 -36.15
N VAL A 220 -33.44 -1.94 -35.03
CA VAL A 220 -33.22 -3.35 -34.69
C VAL A 220 -34.26 -3.88 -33.69
N GLU A 221 -34.50 -3.18 -32.58
CA GLU A 221 -35.26 -3.74 -31.45
C GLU A 221 -36.69 -3.18 -31.34
N TYR A 222 -36.90 -1.90 -31.69
CA TYR A 222 -38.22 -1.27 -31.66
C TYR A 222 -39.30 -2.02 -32.44
N PRO A 223 -39.08 -2.47 -33.71
CA PRO A 223 -40.12 -3.22 -34.42
C PRO A 223 -40.49 -4.53 -33.70
N ILE A 224 -39.51 -5.24 -33.14
CA ILE A 224 -39.70 -6.51 -32.43
C ILE A 224 -40.45 -6.29 -31.10
N LEU A 225 -40.13 -5.22 -30.37
CA LEU A 225 -40.79 -4.86 -29.12
C LEU A 225 -42.25 -4.46 -29.33
N LYS A 226 -42.54 -3.75 -30.43
CA LYS A 226 -43.91 -3.32 -30.77
C LYS A 226 -44.86 -4.49 -31.04
N GLU A 227 -44.34 -5.58 -31.60
CA GLU A 227 -45.11 -6.79 -31.91
C GLU A 227 -45.34 -7.69 -30.68
N THR A 228 -44.58 -7.50 -29.59
CA THR A 228 -44.67 -8.33 -28.39
C THR A 228 -45.70 -7.76 -27.40
N THR A 229 -46.89 -8.36 -27.32
CA THR A 229 -48.08 -7.79 -26.65
C THR A 229 -48.14 -7.94 -25.12
N SER A 230 -47.09 -8.44 -24.45
CA SER A 230 -47.09 -8.66 -22.98
C SER A 230 -45.73 -8.37 -22.31
N LEU A 231 -45.19 -7.17 -22.50
CA LEU A 231 -43.98 -6.72 -21.78
C LEU A 231 -44.31 -6.39 -20.31
N HIS A 232 -44.06 -7.33 -19.40
CA HIS A 232 -44.00 -7.06 -17.97
C HIS A 232 -42.65 -6.42 -17.61
N PHE A 233 -42.65 -5.12 -17.32
CA PHE A 233 -41.44 -4.37 -16.98
C PHE A 233 -41.18 -4.38 -15.47
N ASP A 234 -40.18 -5.15 -15.03
CA ASP A 234 -39.78 -5.20 -13.61
C ASP A 234 -38.84 -4.04 -13.25
N TYR A 235 -39.42 -2.97 -12.71
CA TYR A 235 -38.68 -1.77 -12.30
C TYR A 235 -37.56 -2.05 -11.28
N VAL A 236 -37.66 -3.10 -10.46
CA VAL A 236 -36.67 -3.43 -9.43
C VAL A 236 -35.44 -4.07 -10.07
N ILE A 237 -35.64 -5.03 -10.96
CA ILE A 237 -34.54 -5.71 -11.66
C ILE A 237 -33.80 -4.72 -12.56
N PHE A 238 -34.52 -3.99 -13.41
CA PHE A 238 -33.90 -3.00 -14.29
C PHE A 238 -33.29 -1.82 -13.52
N GLY A 239 -33.91 -1.39 -12.41
CA GLY A 239 -33.39 -0.33 -11.55
C GLY A 239 -32.10 -0.70 -10.83
N THR A 240 -32.05 -1.87 -10.19
CA THR A 240 -30.83 -2.35 -9.50
C THR A 240 -29.70 -2.64 -10.48
N ASN A 241 -30.01 -3.21 -11.65
CA ASN A 241 -29.04 -3.41 -12.72
C ASN A 241 -28.47 -2.08 -13.25
N SER A 242 -29.33 -1.06 -13.42
CA SER A 242 -28.91 0.29 -13.82
C SER A 242 -28.06 0.99 -12.76
N PHE A 243 -28.33 0.75 -11.48
CA PHE A 243 -27.50 1.26 -10.38
C PHE A 243 -26.10 0.65 -10.39
N CYS A 244 -25.99 -0.66 -10.62
CA CYS A 244 -24.69 -1.31 -10.82
C CYS A 244 -23.94 -0.72 -12.03
N ALA A 245 -24.64 -0.46 -13.13
CA ALA A 245 -24.06 0.18 -14.32
C ALA A 245 -23.58 1.62 -14.05
N PHE A 246 -24.32 2.39 -13.24
CA PHE A 246 -23.90 3.72 -12.79
C PHE A 246 -22.63 3.65 -11.92
N ALA A 247 -22.61 2.75 -10.93
CA ALA A 247 -21.44 2.54 -10.07
C ALA A 247 -20.20 2.10 -10.86
N LEU A 248 -20.37 1.22 -11.84
CA LEU A 248 -19.28 0.80 -12.74
C LEU A 248 -18.73 1.97 -13.55
N ASN A 249 -19.61 2.79 -14.15
CA ASN A 249 -19.17 3.96 -14.91
C ASN A 249 -18.40 4.96 -14.05
N LEU A 250 -18.83 5.18 -12.80
CA LEU A 250 -18.11 6.00 -11.83
C LEU A 250 -16.72 5.43 -11.52
N ALA A 251 -16.64 4.12 -11.26
CA ALA A 251 -15.39 3.43 -10.97
C ALA A 251 -14.40 3.48 -12.15
N VAL A 252 -14.88 3.35 -13.40
CA VAL A 252 -14.07 3.48 -14.61
C VAL A 252 -13.44 4.87 -14.71
N PHE A 253 -14.22 5.93 -14.56
CA PHE A 253 -13.69 7.30 -14.64
C PHE A 253 -12.72 7.63 -13.50
N LEU A 254 -12.99 7.13 -12.29
CA LEU A 254 -12.05 7.27 -11.15
C LEU A 254 -10.72 6.58 -11.42
N LEU A 255 -10.75 5.37 -11.97
CA LEU A 255 -9.56 4.58 -12.27
C LEU A 255 -8.75 5.21 -13.40
N VAL A 256 -9.39 5.64 -14.49
CA VAL A 256 -8.73 6.34 -15.62
C VAL A 256 -8.14 7.68 -15.17
N GLY A 257 -8.79 8.40 -14.25
CA GLY A 257 -8.27 9.65 -13.71
C GLY A 257 -7.05 9.48 -12.78
N LYS A 258 -6.75 8.26 -12.33
CA LYS A 258 -5.65 7.97 -11.38
C LYS A 258 -4.58 7.02 -11.94
N THR A 259 -4.87 6.32 -13.03
CA THR A 259 -3.99 5.31 -13.65
C THR A 259 -3.88 5.53 -15.16
N SER A 260 -2.86 4.95 -15.81
CA SER A 260 -2.78 5.00 -17.28
C SER A 260 -3.82 4.07 -17.91
N ALA A 261 -4.28 4.37 -19.14
CA ALA A 261 -5.18 3.47 -19.87
C ALA A 261 -4.56 2.07 -20.06
N LEU A 262 -3.22 2.00 -20.23
CA LEU A 262 -2.50 0.73 -20.31
C LEU A 262 -2.61 -0.08 -19.01
N THR A 263 -2.44 0.55 -17.85
CA THR A 263 -2.58 -0.10 -16.53
C THR A 263 -3.98 -0.65 -16.31
N MET A 264 -5.02 0.10 -16.69
CA MET A 264 -6.42 -0.36 -16.61
C MET A 264 -6.67 -1.57 -17.51
N ASN A 265 -6.12 -1.59 -18.73
CA ASN A 265 -6.31 -2.71 -19.65
C ASN A 265 -5.56 -3.97 -19.20
N VAL A 266 -4.35 -3.82 -18.65
CA VAL A 266 -3.61 -4.95 -18.05
C VAL A 266 -4.36 -5.52 -16.84
N ALA A 267 -4.89 -4.68 -15.96
CA ALA A 267 -5.77 -5.12 -14.88
C ALA A 267 -7.07 -5.76 -15.40
N GLY A 268 -7.55 -5.32 -16.57
CA GLY A 268 -8.67 -5.92 -17.30
C GLY A 268 -8.43 -7.37 -17.70
N VAL A 269 -7.21 -7.73 -18.09
CA VAL A 269 -6.85 -9.12 -18.39
C VAL A 269 -7.00 -10.02 -17.16
N VAL A 270 -6.57 -9.53 -15.97
CA VAL A 270 -6.74 -10.25 -14.70
C VAL A 270 -8.23 -10.45 -14.37
N LYS A 271 -9.04 -9.41 -14.55
CA LYS A 271 -10.50 -9.45 -14.38
C LYS A 271 -11.14 -10.48 -15.32
N ASP A 272 -10.73 -10.49 -16.59
CA ASP A 272 -11.23 -11.42 -17.60
C ASP A 272 -10.92 -12.88 -17.21
N TRP A 273 -9.72 -13.17 -16.69
CA TRP A 273 -9.35 -14.50 -16.19
C TRP A 273 -10.16 -14.95 -14.97
N LEU A 274 -10.35 -14.06 -13.99
CA LEU A 274 -11.19 -14.34 -12.81
C LEU A 274 -12.62 -14.68 -13.22
N LEU A 275 -13.14 -13.99 -14.25
CA LEU A 275 -14.48 -14.21 -14.75
C LEU A 275 -14.58 -15.53 -15.51
N ILE A 276 -13.58 -15.90 -16.31
CA ILE A 276 -13.52 -17.23 -16.95
C ILE A 276 -13.52 -18.34 -15.89
N ALA A 277 -12.71 -18.20 -14.84
CA ALA A 277 -12.66 -19.16 -13.72
C ALA A 277 -14.01 -19.23 -12.96
N PHE A 278 -14.66 -18.09 -12.72
CA PHE A 278 -15.98 -18.05 -12.10
C PHE A 278 -17.06 -18.69 -12.99
N SER A 279 -17.07 -18.36 -14.29
CA SER A 279 -17.99 -18.95 -15.26
C SER A 279 -17.84 -20.47 -15.31
N TRP A 280 -16.61 -20.96 -15.21
CA TRP A 280 -16.34 -22.40 -15.18
C TRP A 280 -16.77 -23.06 -13.86
N THR A 281 -16.65 -22.37 -12.72
CA THR A 281 -16.98 -22.95 -11.40
C THR A 281 -18.47 -22.86 -11.04
N VAL A 282 -19.14 -21.76 -11.40
CA VAL A 282 -20.51 -21.45 -10.93
C VAL A 282 -21.56 -21.69 -12.01
N ILE A 283 -21.25 -21.40 -13.29
CA ILE A 283 -22.23 -21.55 -14.39
C ILE A 283 -22.24 -23.00 -14.94
N LYS A 284 -21.27 -23.85 -14.56
CA LYS A 284 -21.21 -25.26 -14.97
C LYS A 284 -22.38 -26.12 -14.47
N ASP A 285 -23.11 -25.71 -13.44
CA ASP A 285 -24.29 -26.46 -13.00
C ASP A 285 -25.48 -26.33 -13.96
N THR A 286 -25.57 -25.25 -14.75
CA THR A 286 -26.66 -25.10 -15.76
C THR A 286 -26.36 -25.86 -17.06
N ALA A 287 -25.08 -26.08 -17.39
CA ALA A 287 -24.67 -26.83 -18.57
C ALA A 287 -24.81 -28.35 -18.38
N LYS A 288 -24.52 -28.87 -17.19
CA LYS A 288 -24.67 -30.30 -16.87
C LYS A 288 -26.12 -30.78 -16.89
N GLU A 289 -27.06 -29.91 -16.53
CA GLU A 289 -28.49 -30.25 -16.49
C GLU A 289 -29.14 -30.23 -17.89
N SER A 290 -28.62 -29.39 -18.80
CA SER A 290 -29.04 -29.37 -20.21
C SER A 290 -28.37 -30.46 -21.04
N GLN A 291 -27.16 -30.90 -20.69
CA GLN A 291 -26.56 -32.10 -21.27
C GLN A 291 -27.20 -33.38 -20.75
N LYS A 292 -27.61 -33.48 -19.48
CA LYS A 292 -28.42 -34.61 -18.99
C LYS A 292 -29.77 -34.75 -19.72
N LYS A 293 -30.44 -33.63 -20.03
CA LYS A 293 -31.68 -33.65 -20.84
C LYS A 293 -31.45 -33.95 -22.32
N ALA A 294 -30.28 -33.62 -22.87
CA ALA A 294 -29.90 -34.03 -24.22
C ALA A 294 -29.46 -35.51 -24.28
N GLN A 295 -28.73 -35.99 -23.27
CA GLN A 295 -28.35 -37.40 -23.12
C GLN A 295 -29.54 -38.33 -22.88
N GLN A 296 -30.60 -37.87 -22.21
CA GLN A 296 -31.83 -38.65 -22.08
C GLN A 296 -32.62 -38.80 -23.39
N ASN A 297 -32.42 -37.90 -24.35
CA ASN A 297 -33.01 -38.01 -25.68
C ASN A 297 -32.09 -38.77 -26.68
N ASP A 298 -30.78 -38.78 -26.44
CA ASP A 298 -29.80 -39.46 -27.30
C ASP A 298 -29.46 -40.89 -26.83
N GLU A 299 -29.94 -41.35 -25.67
CA GLU A 299 -29.81 -42.73 -25.18
C GLU A 299 -30.58 -43.76 -26.03
N GLU A 300 -31.40 -43.32 -26.99
CA GLU A 300 -32.01 -44.17 -28.03
C GLU A 300 -31.13 -44.36 -29.28
N SER A 301 -30.01 -43.64 -29.43
CA SER A 301 -29.13 -43.77 -30.60
C SER A 301 -27.68 -44.03 -30.18
N GLY A 302 -27.35 -45.31 -29.97
CA GLY A 302 -26.04 -45.74 -29.49
C GLY A 302 -24.84 -45.18 -30.25
N LYS A 303 -24.25 -44.10 -29.73
CA LYS A 303 -22.94 -43.56 -30.12
C LYS A 303 -22.11 -43.25 -28.88
N LEU A 304 -21.02 -44.02 -28.73
CA LEU A 304 -19.90 -43.73 -27.83
C LEU A 304 -19.24 -42.40 -28.25
N LEU A 305 -19.15 -41.45 -27.33
CA LEU A 305 -18.24 -40.31 -27.43
C LEU A 305 -17.22 -40.37 -26.29
N ASP A 306 -15.95 -40.26 -26.68
CA ASP A 306 -14.73 -40.29 -25.88
C ASP A 306 -14.69 -39.07 -24.92
N GLU A 307 -14.65 -39.33 -23.61
CA GLU A 307 -14.46 -38.29 -22.59
C GLU A 307 -12.98 -37.85 -22.57
N ARG A 308 -12.64 -36.80 -23.32
CA ARG A 308 -11.43 -35.99 -23.08
C ARG A 308 -11.81 -34.63 -22.49
N GLU A 309 -12.05 -34.57 -21.19
CA GLU A 309 -11.98 -33.29 -20.45
C GLU A 309 -11.22 -33.48 -19.13
N GLY A 310 -10.05 -32.85 -19.03
CA GLY A 310 -9.33 -32.76 -17.77
C GLY A 310 -7.88 -32.37 -17.91
N ASN A 311 -7.56 -31.19 -18.46
CA ASN A 311 -6.18 -30.70 -18.44
C ASN A 311 -5.99 -29.16 -18.48
N SER A 312 -6.96 -28.37 -18.02
CA SER A 312 -6.81 -26.90 -17.95
C SER A 312 -6.32 -26.38 -16.59
N LEU A 313 -6.38 -27.19 -15.52
CA LEU A 313 -6.04 -26.77 -14.16
C LEU A 313 -4.53 -26.53 -13.90
N PRO A 314 -3.58 -27.36 -14.41
CA PRO A 314 -2.15 -27.17 -14.17
C PRO A 314 -1.56 -26.00 -14.97
N MET A 315 -2.09 -25.76 -16.18
CA MET A 315 -1.62 -24.68 -17.05
C MET A 315 -2.04 -23.29 -16.52
N LEU A 316 -3.26 -23.18 -15.99
CA LEU A 316 -3.76 -21.92 -15.40
C LEU A 316 -3.00 -21.54 -14.12
N ALA A 317 -2.65 -22.52 -13.29
CA ALA A 317 -1.85 -22.31 -12.08
C ALA A 317 -0.41 -21.87 -12.40
N MET A 318 0.21 -22.41 -13.45
CA MET A 318 1.56 -21.99 -13.89
C MET A 318 1.59 -20.55 -14.37
N VAL A 319 0.58 -20.09 -15.12
CA VAL A 319 0.53 -18.73 -15.68
C VAL A 319 0.27 -17.68 -14.61
N VAL A 320 -0.57 -17.99 -13.61
CA VAL A 320 -0.83 -17.11 -12.45
C VAL A 320 0.44 -16.91 -11.62
N PHE A 321 1.27 -17.94 -11.47
CA PHE A 321 2.54 -17.85 -10.75
C PHE A 321 3.60 -17.04 -11.52
N PHE A 322 3.66 -17.19 -12.85
CA PHE A 322 4.56 -16.42 -13.72
C PHE A 322 4.24 -14.92 -13.74
N PHE A 323 2.95 -14.54 -13.73
CA PHE A 323 2.54 -13.13 -13.79
C PHE A 323 2.69 -12.37 -12.47
N PHE A 324 2.47 -13.03 -11.33
CA PHE A 324 2.76 -12.43 -10.02
C PHE A 324 4.25 -12.11 -9.85
N PHE A 325 5.14 -12.88 -10.49
CA PHE A 325 6.58 -12.65 -10.48
C PHE A 325 7.01 -11.51 -11.41
N PHE A 326 6.34 -11.34 -12.56
CA PHE A 326 6.59 -10.26 -13.51
C PHE A 326 6.30 -8.87 -12.90
N PHE A 327 5.21 -8.76 -12.12
CA PHE A 327 4.82 -7.52 -11.42
C PHE A 327 5.84 -7.11 -10.33
N PHE A 328 6.61 -8.06 -9.80
CA PHE A 328 7.60 -7.79 -8.74
C PHE A 328 8.93 -7.24 -9.29
N CYS A 329 9.24 -7.48 -10.58
CA CYS A 329 10.53 -7.12 -11.17
C CYS A 329 10.54 -5.73 -11.85
N GLU A 330 9.41 -5.22 -12.33
CA GLU A 330 9.34 -3.94 -13.03
C GLU A 330 9.42 -2.73 -12.06
N ASP A 331 8.91 -2.87 -10.83
CA ASP A 331 8.90 -1.80 -9.81
C ASP A 331 10.22 -1.68 -9.01
N LEU A 332 11.20 -2.57 -9.22
CA LEU A 332 12.45 -2.63 -8.44
C LEU A 332 13.73 -2.22 -9.20
N GLY A 333 13.63 -1.72 -10.44
CA GLY A 333 14.76 -1.07 -11.14
C GLY A 333 16.06 -1.90 -11.17
N SER A 334 15.97 -3.21 -11.38
CA SER A 334 17.12 -4.13 -11.37
C SER A 334 17.56 -4.54 -12.79
N PRO A 335 18.86 -4.77 -13.06
CA PRO A 335 19.38 -4.97 -14.41
C PRO A 335 18.97 -6.33 -15.05
N PRO A 336 18.90 -6.40 -16.40
CA PRO A 336 18.30 -7.51 -17.16
C PRO A 336 19.10 -8.83 -17.17
N ASN A 337 20.31 -8.86 -16.59
CA ASN A 337 21.21 -10.02 -16.70
C ASN A 337 20.87 -11.18 -15.75
N ALA A 338 19.90 -11.02 -14.85
CA ALA A 338 19.37 -12.12 -14.03
C ALA A 338 18.34 -12.98 -14.78
N PHE A 339 17.80 -12.50 -15.91
CA PHE A 339 16.74 -13.16 -16.67
C PHE A 339 17.23 -14.39 -17.46
N VAL A 340 18.50 -14.40 -17.87
CA VAL A 340 19.06 -15.47 -18.71
C VAL A 340 19.37 -16.74 -17.91
N LEU A 341 19.73 -16.63 -16.62
CA LEU A 341 20.12 -17.79 -15.82
C LEU A 341 18.93 -18.63 -15.31
N SER A 342 17.73 -18.04 -15.14
CA SER A 342 16.54 -18.79 -14.71
C SER A 342 15.81 -19.48 -15.87
N CYS A 343 15.90 -18.93 -17.10
CA CYS A 343 15.38 -19.58 -18.29
C CYS A 343 16.15 -20.87 -18.65
N SER A 344 17.45 -20.94 -18.41
CA SER A 344 18.26 -22.13 -18.74
C SER A 344 18.04 -23.32 -17.80
N PHE A 345 17.56 -23.11 -16.56
CA PHE A 345 17.36 -24.19 -15.59
C PHE A 345 16.00 -24.88 -15.68
N PHE A 346 14.98 -24.23 -16.26
CA PHE A 346 13.63 -24.79 -16.37
C PHE A 346 13.20 -25.15 -17.82
N CYS A 347 13.97 -24.75 -18.83
CA CYS A 347 13.74 -25.18 -20.23
C CYS A 347 14.40 -26.53 -20.56
N LEU A 348 15.18 -27.14 -19.65
CA LEU A 348 15.94 -28.38 -19.90
C LEU A 348 15.29 -29.67 -19.38
N ARG A 349 13.96 -29.71 -19.20
CA ARG A 349 13.27 -30.95 -18.81
C ARG A 349 11.89 -31.14 -19.44
N ILE A 350 11.77 -30.83 -20.74
CA ILE A 350 10.69 -31.36 -21.58
C ILE A 350 11.33 -31.88 -22.87
N HIS A 351 11.79 -33.13 -22.83
CA HIS A 351 12.06 -33.90 -24.03
C HIS A 351 11.55 -35.33 -23.84
N PHE A 352 10.63 -35.70 -24.73
CA PHE A 352 10.21 -37.04 -25.14
C PHE A 352 10.01 -38.12 -24.07
N GLU A 353 8.80 -38.64 -23.98
CA GLU A 353 8.61 -40.06 -24.32
C GLU A 353 7.15 -40.36 -24.70
N ALA A 354 6.97 -40.65 -25.98
CA ALA A 354 5.80 -41.31 -26.50
C ALA A 354 5.89 -42.81 -26.19
N GLN A 355 4.77 -43.37 -25.76
CA GLN A 355 4.30 -44.75 -25.90
C GLN A 355 5.32 -45.83 -26.30
N ASN A 356 5.43 -46.87 -25.46
CA ASN A 356 5.52 -48.23 -25.96
C ASN A 356 4.66 -49.17 -25.09
N ILE A 357 3.72 -49.82 -25.77
CA ILE A 357 2.90 -50.96 -25.32
C ILE A 357 3.76 -52.22 -25.46
N LEU A 358 3.73 -53.15 -24.48
CA LEU A 358 4.04 -54.58 -24.69
C LEU A 358 3.51 -55.49 -23.54
N ASN A 359 2.24 -55.88 -23.69
CA ASN A 359 1.58 -57.20 -23.69
C ASN A 359 2.09 -58.44 -22.87
N VAL A 360 1.10 -59.34 -22.59
CA VAL A 360 1.10 -60.80 -22.27
C VAL A 360 1.15 -61.20 -20.77
N LYS A 361 0.43 -62.19 -20.21
CA LYS A 361 -0.89 -62.86 -20.38
C LYS A 361 -0.94 -63.95 -19.25
N ASN A 362 -2.14 -64.18 -18.73
CA ASN A 362 -2.67 -65.42 -18.11
C ASN A 362 -2.39 -65.88 -16.65
N CYS A 363 -3.48 -66.46 -16.13
CA CYS A 363 -3.70 -67.29 -14.92
C CYS A 363 -3.85 -66.51 -13.61
N GLY A 364 -4.90 -66.64 -12.81
CA GLY A 364 -6.06 -67.53 -12.73
C GLY A 364 -6.75 -67.23 -11.38
N ALA A 365 -8.06 -67.41 -11.32
CA ALA A 365 -8.95 -66.88 -10.27
C ALA A 365 -8.90 -67.61 -8.90
N VAL A 366 -9.74 -67.08 -7.98
CA VAL A 366 -10.33 -67.64 -6.74
C VAL A 366 -9.56 -67.30 -5.45
N GLY A 367 -10.12 -66.70 -4.39
CA GLY A 367 -11.48 -66.27 -4.05
C GLY A 367 -11.58 -65.84 -2.57
N ASP A 368 -12.63 -65.07 -2.27
CA ASP A 368 -13.30 -64.86 -0.97
C ASP A 368 -12.58 -64.20 0.22
N GLY A 369 -12.64 -62.86 0.23
CA GLY A 369 -13.28 -62.07 1.29
C GLY A 369 -13.15 -62.53 2.75
N LYS A 370 -11.98 -62.34 3.37
CA LYS A 370 -11.83 -62.27 4.84
C LYS A 370 -10.79 -61.22 5.28
N GLN A 371 -11.15 -60.44 6.30
CA GLN A 371 -10.24 -59.54 7.02
C GLN A 371 -9.12 -60.33 7.71
N MET A 372 -7.87 -59.94 7.52
CA MET A 372 -6.73 -60.51 8.25
C MET A 372 -6.52 -59.79 9.60
N THR A 373 -6.48 -60.56 10.69
CA THR A 373 -6.16 -60.10 12.06
C THR A 373 -4.65 -60.18 12.35
N PRO A 374 -4.14 -59.44 13.35
CA PRO A 374 -2.70 -59.17 13.53
C PRO A 374 -2.01 -60.32 14.28
N SER A 375 -1.72 -61.41 13.59
CA SER A 375 -0.76 -62.41 14.06
C SER A 375 -0.16 -63.18 12.89
N TRP A 376 0.59 -62.48 12.05
CA TRP A 376 1.58 -63.09 11.16
C TRP A 376 2.96 -62.51 11.52
N GLN A 377 3.61 -63.15 12.48
CA GLN A 377 5.07 -63.13 12.55
C GLN A 377 5.56 -63.99 11.40
N VAL A 378 5.88 -63.38 10.25
CA VAL A 378 6.64 -64.10 9.22
C VAL A 378 8.08 -64.19 9.71
N ALA A 379 8.36 -65.29 10.43
CA ALA A 379 9.70 -65.76 10.65
C ALA A 379 10.34 -66.03 9.28
N CYS A 380 11.31 -65.19 8.90
CA CYS A 380 12.19 -65.49 7.78
C CYS A 380 13.08 -66.68 8.18
N ASN A 381 12.66 -67.90 7.86
CA ASN A 381 13.58 -69.02 7.86
C ASN A 381 14.23 -69.09 6.47
N ALA A 382 15.48 -68.63 6.41
CA ALA A 382 16.26 -68.65 5.20
C ALA A 382 16.60 -70.08 4.80
N THR A 383 16.33 -70.45 3.56
CA THR A 383 17.21 -71.35 2.80
C THR A 383 17.28 -70.88 1.35
N ARG A 384 18.32 -70.08 1.06
CA ARG A 384 18.81 -69.68 -0.28
C ARG A 384 17.79 -68.97 -1.19
N GLY A 385 17.59 -67.68 -0.93
CA GLY A 385 16.89 -66.77 -1.84
C GLY A 385 16.67 -65.41 -1.16
N VAL A 386 16.65 -64.33 -1.93
CA VAL A 386 16.21 -63.01 -1.44
C VAL A 386 14.77 -63.18 -0.92
N PRO A 387 14.45 -62.79 0.34
CA PRO A 387 13.09 -62.84 0.83
C PRO A 387 12.22 -61.88 -0.01
N THR A 388 11.25 -62.46 -0.71
CA THR A 388 10.37 -61.74 -1.64
C THR A 388 8.96 -61.67 -1.07
N ILE A 389 8.45 -60.46 -0.85
CA ILE A 389 7.06 -60.23 -0.44
C ILE A 389 6.22 -60.03 -1.71
N VAL A 390 5.24 -60.92 -1.93
CA VAL A 390 4.29 -60.83 -3.06
C VAL A 390 2.92 -60.48 -2.51
N ILE A 391 2.34 -59.39 -3.01
CA ILE A 391 1.01 -58.93 -2.62
C ILE A 391 0.03 -59.34 -3.73
N PRO A 392 -0.97 -60.18 -3.44
CA PRO A 392 -1.90 -60.71 -4.43
C PRO A 392 -2.75 -59.59 -5.08
N ASN A 393 -3.40 -59.92 -6.21
CA ASN A 393 -4.17 -58.98 -7.03
C ASN A 393 -5.56 -58.65 -6.42
N GLU A 394 -5.59 -58.37 -5.12
CA GLU A 394 -6.78 -58.04 -4.34
C GLU A 394 -6.55 -56.77 -3.52
N THR A 395 -7.64 -56.13 -3.06
CA THR A 395 -7.53 -54.93 -2.22
C THR A 395 -7.27 -55.34 -0.76
N LEU A 396 -6.08 -55.05 -0.25
CA LEU A 396 -5.67 -55.37 1.12
C LEU A 396 -5.76 -54.13 2.02
N PHE A 397 -6.53 -54.23 3.09
CA PHE A 397 -6.62 -53.21 4.13
C PHE A 397 -5.57 -53.47 5.22
N LEU A 398 -4.53 -52.65 5.27
CA LEU A 398 -3.40 -52.85 6.19
C LEU A 398 -3.41 -51.81 7.32
N GLN A 399 -3.33 -52.29 8.56
CA GLN A 399 -2.98 -51.44 9.70
C GLN A 399 -1.52 -50.97 9.61
N PRO A 400 -1.11 -49.92 10.36
CA PRO A 400 0.27 -49.43 10.32
C PRO A 400 1.30 -50.53 10.59
N LEU A 401 2.31 -50.61 9.74
CA LEU A 401 3.32 -51.68 9.74
C LEU A 401 4.73 -51.09 9.82
N GLN A 402 5.59 -51.72 10.63
CA GLN A 402 6.99 -51.37 10.72
C GLN A 402 7.88 -52.58 10.44
N PHE A 403 8.80 -52.40 9.51
CA PHE A 403 9.83 -53.38 9.17
C PHE A 403 11.17 -52.93 9.77
N LEU A 404 11.69 -53.69 10.73
CA LEU A 404 12.93 -53.39 11.45
C LEU A 404 14.06 -54.33 11.00
N GLY A 405 15.09 -53.77 10.37
CA GLY A 405 16.35 -54.45 10.02
C GLY A 405 17.40 -54.39 11.15
N PRO A 406 18.55 -55.09 10.99
CA PRO A 406 19.27 -55.24 9.72
C PRO A 406 19.12 -56.63 9.08
N TYR A 407 18.62 -56.69 7.84
CA TYR A 407 18.57 -57.93 7.05
C TYR A 407 19.68 -57.93 5.99
N LYS A 408 20.59 -58.90 6.07
CA LYS A 408 21.53 -59.28 4.99
C LYS A 408 21.19 -60.73 4.61
N PRO A 409 20.77 -61.06 3.37
CA PRO A 409 20.86 -60.29 2.12
C PRO A 409 19.58 -59.48 1.78
N LYS A 410 19.71 -58.60 0.75
CA LYS A 410 18.73 -57.61 0.23
C LYS A 410 17.28 -58.10 0.26
N ILE A 411 16.34 -57.26 0.71
CA ILE A 411 14.88 -57.52 0.61
C ILE A 411 14.38 -56.94 -0.72
N SER A 412 13.66 -57.74 -1.50
CA SER A 412 12.99 -57.29 -2.74
C SER A 412 11.48 -57.48 -2.61
N ILE A 413 10.70 -56.42 -2.77
CA ILE A 413 9.24 -56.50 -2.86
C ILE A 413 8.92 -56.59 -4.36
N SER A 414 8.91 -57.81 -4.91
CA SER A 414 8.97 -57.98 -6.36
C SER A 414 7.62 -58.22 -7.03
N LYS A 415 6.48 -57.98 -6.37
CA LYS A 415 5.16 -57.93 -7.03
C LYS A 415 4.09 -57.34 -6.10
N VAL A 416 3.78 -56.06 -6.26
CA VAL A 416 2.53 -55.46 -5.77
C VAL A 416 1.51 -55.47 -6.91
N LEU A 417 0.65 -56.48 -6.95
CA LEU A 417 -0.32 -56.61 -8.04
C LEU A 417 -1.70 -56.03 -7.70
N GLY A 418 -2.08 -55.96 -6.42
CA GLY A 418 -3.36 -55.39 -5.94
C GLY A 418 -3.25 -54.02 -5.24
N ASN A 419 -4.38 -53.49 -4.76
CA ASN A 419 -4.45 -52.18 -4.09
C ASN A 419 -4.21 -52.31 -2.57
N ILE A 420 -3.35 -51.49 -2.01
CA ILE A 420 -3.11 -51.44 -0.56
C ILE A 420 -3.76 -50.18 -0.02
N VAL A 421 -4.71 -50.33 0.91
CA VAL A 421 -5.56 -49.22 1.35
C VAL A 421 -5.48 -49.05 2.86
N ALA A 422 -5.22 -47.82 3.32
CA ALA A 422 -5.10 -47.50 4.75
C ALA A 422 -6.45 -47.65 5.47
N PRO A 423 -6.50 -47.85 6.80
CA PRO A 423 -7.79 -47.91 7.51
C PRO A 423 -8.56 -46.59 7.38
N ALA A 424 -9.85 -46.67 6.99
CA ALA A 424 -10.71 -45.49 6.75
C ALA A 424 -11.14 -44.73 8.01
N THR A 425 -10.95 -45.31 9.20
CA THR A 425 -11.43 -44.75 10.46
C THR A 425 -10.29 -44.62 11.47
N SER A 426 -10.33 -43.56 12.28
CA SER A 426 -9.29 -43.28 13.29
C SER A 426 -9.10 -44.39 14.32
N LYS A 427 -10.13 -45.21 14.58
CA LYS A 427 -10.05 -46.39 15.48
C LYS A 427 -9.18 -47.54 14.93
N GLY A 428 -8.96 -47.60 13.62
CA GLY A 428 -8.12 -48.62 12.98
C GLY A 428 -6.61 -48.30 13.00
N TRP A 429 -6.25 -47.09 13.41
CA TRP A 429 -4.86 -46.66 13.61
C TRP A 429 -4.52 -46.83 15.09
N ASN A 430 -3.75 -47.87 15.43
CA ASN A 430 -3.39 -48.17 16.83
C ASN A 430 -2.58 -46.99 17.43
N PRO A 431 -2.81 -46.53 18.69
CA PRO A 431 -2.27 -45.27 19.21
C PRO A 431 -0.74 -45.23 19.36
N THR A 432 -0.08 -46.37 19.25
CA THR A 432 1.38 -46.51 19.32
C THR A 432 2.05 -46.24 17.98
N CYS A 433 1.55 -45.28 17.17
CA CYS A 433 2.17 -44.91 15.90
C CYS A 433 3.58 -44.36 16.15
N TYR A 434 4.58 -45.23 16.00
CA TYR A 434 5.99 -44.90 15.99
C TYR A 434 6.29 -44.03 14.74
N GLU A 435 6.68 -42.78 14.96
CA GLU A 435 7.24 -41.86 13.95
C GLU A 435 6.34 -41.64 12.71
N GLU A 436 5.12 -41.11 12.91
CA GLU A 436 4.23 -40.42 11.93
C GLU A 436 4.00 -41.08 10.54
N SER A 437 4.32 -42.37 10.36
CA SER A 437 4.31 -43.03 9.05
C SER A 437 3.41 -44.26 9.04
N TRP A 438 2.64 -44.46 7.97
CA TRP A 438 1.74 -45.62 7.81
C TRP A 438 2.49 -46.93 7.55
N ILE A 439 3.54 -46.89 6.74
CA ILE A 439 4.45 -48.02 6.48
C ILE A 439 5.87 -47.50 6.67
N ASN A 440 6.62 -48.07 7.63
CA ASN A 440 7.96 -47.59 7.97
C ASN A 440 9.01 -48.70 7.80
N PHE A 441 10.03 -48.45 6.99
CA PHE A 441 11.19 -49.34 6.81
C PHE A 441 12.41 -48.73 7.50
N LYS A 442 12.88 -49.32 8.60
CA LYS A 442 14.01 -48.79 9.38
C LYS A 442 15.20 -49.73 9.32
N LYS A 443 16.37 -49.21 8.95
CA LYS A 443 17.65 -49.95 8.78
C LYS A 443 17.62 -51.06 7.71
N VAL A 444 16.97 -50.81 6.57
CA VAL A 444 16.95 -51.71 5.40
C VAL A 444 17.95 -51.22 4.35
N ASP A 445 18.79 -52.10 3.83
CA ASP A 445 19.83 -51.77 2.85
C ASP A 445 19.50 -52.45 1.50
N GLY A 446 19.26 -51.67 0.45
CA GLY A 446 18.93 -52.16 -0.90
C GLY A 446 17.47 -52.59 -1.13
N LEU A 447 16.49 -51.76 -0.74
CA LEU A 447 15.06 -51.98 -0.98
C LEU A 447 14.71 -51.77 -2.48
N PHE A 448 14.13 -52.78 -3.11
CA PHE A 448 13.55 -52.69 -4.46
C PHE A 448 12.04 -52.98 -4.38
N ILE A 449 11.22 -52.10 -4.96
CA ILE A 449 9.76 -52.25 -5.04
C ILE A 449 9.38 -52.29 -6.51
N ASP A 450 8.74 -53.38 -6.95
CA ASP A 450 8.31 -53.60 -8.33
C ASP A 450 6.85 -54.11 -8.35
N GLY A 451 5.98 -53.46 -9.16
CA GLY A 451 4.55 -53.74 -9.24
C GLY A 451 3.70 -52.56 -9.73
N SER A 452 2.50 -52.84 -10.26
CA SER A 452 1.56 -51.85 -10.82
C SER A 452 0.38 -51.49 -9.89
N GLY A 453 0.32 -52.06 -8.68
CA GLY A 453 -0.76 -51.85 -7.72
C GLY A 453 -0.76 -50.46 -7.08
N GLN A 454 -1.92 -49.98 -6.63
CA GLN A 454 -2.11 -48.64 -6.09
C GLN A 454 -2.02 -48.62 -4.55
N LEU A 455 -1.24 -47.69 -3.99
CA LEU A 455 -1.19 -47.39 -2.55
C LEU A 455 -2.12 -46.22 -2.25
N ASP A 456 -3.28 -46.47 -1.64
CA ASP A 456 -4.23 -45.43 -1.24
C ASP A 456 -4.20 -45.19 0.29
N GLY A 457 -3.60 -44.07 0.68
CA GLY A 457 -3.52 -43.65 2.08
C GLY A 457 -4.82 -43.12 2.68
N ARG A 458 -5.91 -42.99 1.90
CA ARG A 458 -7.24 -42.46 2.30
C ARG A 458 -7.20 -41.14 3.10
N GLY A 459 -6.22 -40.28 2.83
CA GLY A 459 -6.03 -39.02 3.54
C GLY A 459 -7.27 -38.11 3.49
N ALA A 460 -8.01 -38.10 2.38
CA ALA A 460 -9.22 -37.30 2.22
C ALA A 460 -10.33 -37.65 3.23
N ASP A 461 -10.48 -38.92 3.60
CA ASP A 461 -11.49 -39.37 4.56
C ASP A 461 -11.08 -39.08 6.00
N TRP A 462 -9.77 -39.08 6.28
CA TRP A 462 -9.23 -38.62 7.56
C TRP A 462 -9.54 -37.14 7.82
N TRP A 463 -9.39 -36.29 6.80
CA TRP A 463 -9.77 -34.87 6.86
C TRP A 463 -11.28 -34.64 6.95
N LYS A 464 -12.12 -35.60 6.55
CA LYS A 464 -13.57 -35.54 6.75
C LYS A 464 -13.97 -35.85 8.19
N GLN A 465 -13.34 -36.84 8.84
CA GLN A 465 -13.67 -37.25 10.22
C GLN A 465 -13.13 -36.30 11.29
N ARG A 466 -12.01 -35.60 11.05
CA ARG A 466 -11.44 -34.64 12.01
C ARG A 466 -12.10 -33.26 11.97
N ARG A 467 -13.11 -33.02 11.12
CA ARG A 467 -13.97 -31.84 11.18
C ARG A 467 -14.86 -31.91 12.42
N ARG A 468 -14.32 -31.48 13.57
CA ARG A 468 -15.16 -30.99 14.66
C ARG A 468 -16.07 -29.88 14.10
N PRO A 469 -17.37 -29.87 14.43
CA PRO A 469 -18.29 -28.87 13.91
C PRO A 469 -17.94 -27.52 14.53
N MET A 470 -17.16 -26.71 13.81
CA MET A 470 -17.11 -25.28 14.09
C MET A 470 -18.42 -24.68 13.57
N ALA A 471 -19.23 -24.19 14.51
CA ALA A 471 -20.60 -23.71 14.35
C ALA A 471 -20.78 -22.52 13.38
N ASN A 472 -19.75 -22.10 12.63
CA ASN A 472 -19.77 -20.91 11.79
C ASN A 472 -19.90 -21.17 10.28
N VAL A 473 -19.91 -22.42 9.81
CA VAL A 473 -20.01 -22.72 8.36
C VAL A 473 -21.46 -22.97 7.90
N ARG A 474 -22.37 -23.39 8.80
CA ARG A 474 -23.80 -23.51 8.45
C ARG A 474 -24.48 -22.17 8.20
N LEU A 475 -23.99 -21.08 8.79
CA LEU A 475 -24.51 -19.74 8.50
C LEU A 475 -24.20 -19.32 7.06
N ILE A 476 -23.01 -19.64 6.55
CA ILE A 476 -22.58 -19.29 5.18
C ILE A 476 -23.34 -20.12 4.14
N SER A 477 -23.61 -21.40 4.42
CA SER A 477 -24.39 -22.25 3.52
C SER A 477 -25.89 -21.87 3.50
N ILE A 478 -26.47 -21.47 4.63
CA ILE A 478 -27.86 -20.97 4.69
C ILE A 478 -27.96 -19.57 4.05
N LEU A 479 -26.95 -18.72 4.24
CA LEU A 479 -26.85 -17.42 3.57
C LEU A 479 -26.76 -17.59 2.05
N LEU A 480 -25.98 -18.55 1.55
CA LEU A 480 -25.85 -18.82 0.11
C LEU A 480 -27.07 -19.53 -0.51
N PHE A 481 -27.85 -20.28 0.29
CA PHE A 481 -29.11 -20.88 -0.19
C PHE A 481 -30.28 -19.89 -0.18
N HIS A 482 -30.25 -18.86 0.69
CA HIS A 482 -31.16 -17.71 0.63
C HIS A 482 -30.87 -16.74 -0.54
N PHE A 483 -29.70 -16.85 -1.20
CA PHE A 483 -29.41 -16.06 -2.41
C PHE A 483 -30.17 -16.54 -3.66
N TYR A 484 -30.78 -17.74 -3.64
CA TYR A 484 -31.51 -18.28 -4.79
C TYR A 484 -33.03 -18.00 -4.75
N THR A 485 -33.58 -17.58 -3.61
CA THR A 485 -35.02 -17.37 -3.47
C THR A 485 -35.32 -16.01 -2.87
N ILE A 486 -35.94 -15.15 -3.69
CA ILE A 486 -36.65 -13.90 -3.32
C ILE A 486 -35.74 -12.67 -3.16
N GLY A 487 -35.54 -11.94 -4.27
CA GLY A 487 -36.37 -10.76 -4.52
C GLY A 487 -36.30 -9.52 -3.61
N GLU A 488 -35.32 -9.33 -2.72
CA GLU A 488 -35.14 -8.02 -2.04
C GLU A 488 -33.67 -7.59 -1.93
N GLY A 489 -33.20 -6.90 -2.97
CA GLY A 489 -31.91 -6.20 -3.04
C GLY A 489 -31.81 -4.93 -2.19
N THR A 490 -32.67 -4.74 -1.19
CA THR A 490 -32.71 -3.53 -0.34
C THR A 490 -32.06 -3.75 1.03
N SER A 491 -32.07 -4.96 1.58
CA SER A 491 -31.55 -5.22 2.94
C SER A 491 -30.04 -5.45 3.01
N PHE A 492 -29.38 -5.88 1.94
CA PHE A 492 -27.91 -5.90 1.90
C PHE A 492 -27.34 -4.49 1.74
N PHE A 493 -28.07 -3.58 1.06
CA PHE A 493 -27.70 -2.17 1.00
C PHE A 493 -27.97 -1.44 2.29
N LEU A 494 -28.94 -1.82 3.13
CA LEU A 494 -29.09 -1.21 4.46
C LEU A 494 -28.05 -1.72 5.46
N LEU A 495 -27.60 -2.98 5.39
CA LEU A 495 -26.55 -3.49 6.27
C LEU A 495 -25.14 -3.08 5.79
N LEU A 496 -24.91 -2.94 4.48
CA LEU A 496 -23.71 -2.28 3.95
C LEU A 496 -23.78 -0.76 4.04
N ALA A 497 -24.95 -0.12 4.02
CA ALA A 497 -25.09 1.33 4.29
C ALA A 497 -25.18 1.66 5.78
N LEU A 498 -25.47 0.71 6.67
CA LEU A 498 -25.31 0.87 8.12
C LEU A 498 -23.88 0.52 8.57
N THR A 499 -23.13 -0.26 7.79
CA THR A 499 -21.66 -0.40 7.97
C THR A 499 -20.84 0.60 7.15
N ALA A 500 -21.38 1.18 6.08
CA ALA A 500 -20.80 2.32 5.35
C ALA A 500 -21.31 3.68 5.87
N GLY A 501 -22.38 3.69 6.68
CA GLY A 501 -22.98 4.88 7.29
C GLY A 501 -22.52 5.20 8.71
N LEU A 502 -21.68 4.34 9.32
CA LEU A 502 -20.98 4.65 10.57
C LEU A 502 -19.53 4.17 10.50
N ASN A 503 -18.78 4.81 9.61
CA ASN A 503 -17.52 5.49 9.90
C ASN A 503 -17.08 6.08 8.56
N ILE A 504 -17.45 7.35 8.31
CA ILE A 504 -16.50 8.24 7.63
C ILE A 504 -15.27 8.16 8.54
N ARG A 505 -14.35 7.25 8.21
CA ARG A 505 -13.09 7.16 8.94
C ARG A 505 -12.45 8.49 8.66
N ALA A 506 -12.44 9.35 9.68
CA ALA A 506 -11.78 10.63 9.63
C ALA A 506 -10.46 10.42 8.90
N GLN A 507 -10.20 11.21 7.86
CA GLN A 507 -8.89 11.16 7.25
C GLN A 507 -7.91 11.45 8.38
N ASN A 508 -7.19 10.42 8.85
CA ASN A 508 -6.03 10.63 9.72
C ASN A 508 -4.90 11.33 8.97
N ILE A 509 -5.14 11.82 7.74
CA ILE A 509 -4.21 12.63 6.97
C ILE A 509 -4.90 13.94 6.65
N LEU A 510 -4.47 15.01 7.32
CA LEU A 510 -4.97 16.36 7.18
C LEU A 510 -3.97 17.15 6.33
N ASN A 511 -4.18 17.19 5.02
CA ASN A 511 -3.32 17.97 4.12
C ASN A 511 -3.65 19.46 4.23
N VAL A 512 -2.68 20.29 4.57
CA VAL A 512 -2.87 21.74 4.77
C VAL A 512 -3.46 22.46 3.54
N LYS A 513 -3.23 21.95 2.32
CA LYS A 513 -3.87 22.49 1.10
C LYS A 513 -5.38 22.31 1.07
N ASN A 514 -5.90 21.25 1.70
CA ASN A 514 -7.35 21.03 1.84
C ASN A 514 -7.99 22.04 2.81
N TYR A 515 -7.18 22.73 3.62
CA TYR A 515 -7.61 23.77 4.56
C TYR A 515 -7.46 25.19 4.00
N GLY A 516 -7.15 25.30 2.71
CA GLY A 516 -7.01 26.57 1.99
C GLY A 516 -5.58 27.09 1.88
N ALA A 517 -4.56 26.29 2.22
CA ALA A 517 -3.17 26.69 2.00
C ALA A 517 -2.84 26.70 0.50
N VAL A 518 -2.26 27.78 0.00
CA VAL A 518 -1.87 27.98 -1.40
C VAL A 518 -0.54 27.29 -1.66
N GLY A 519 0.46 27.56 -0.83
CA GLY A 519 1.80 27.01 -0.96
C GLY A 519 2.62 27.63 -2.11
N ASP A 520 2.50 28.95 -2.30
CA ASP A 520 3.31 29.74 -3.25
C ASP A 520 4.52 30.44 -2.61
N GLY A 521 4.57 30.53 -1.27
CA GLY A 521 5.62 31.19 -0.51
C GLY A 521 5.42 32.71 -0.38
N GLU A 522 4.28 33.23 -0.83
CA GLU A 522 3.95 34.66 -0.81
C GLU A 522 2.69 34.92 0.03
N ILE A 523 1.64 34.11 -0.16
CA ILE A 523 0.37 34.23 0.55
C ILE A 523 0.49 33.61 1.95
N ASP A 524 -0.08 34.29 2.96
CA ASP A 524 -0.09 33.79 4.34
C ASP A 524 -1.00 32.55 4.50
N ASP A 525 -0.37 31.40 4.68
CA ASP A 525 -1.00 30.09 4.83
C ASP A 525 -1.28 29.72 6.30
N SER A 526 -0.98 30.60 7.26
CA SER A 526 -1.08 30.30 8.70
C SER A 526 -2.46 29.82 9.14
N ASN A 527 -3.52 30.44 8.61
CA ASN A 527 -4.89 30.09 8.99
C ASN A 527 -5.25 28.66 8.57
N ALA A 528 -4.74 28.19 7.42
CA ALA A 528 -4.96 26.82 6.97
C ALA A 528 -4.26 25.81 7.89
N PHE A 529 -3.04 26.12 8.34
CA PHE A 529 -2.31 25.30 9.31
C PHE A 529 -3.01 25.22 10.66
N ILE A 530 -3.54 26.34 11.18
CA ILE A 530 -4.28 26.36 12.44
C ILE A 530 -5.57 25.54 12.35
N LYS A 531 -6.32 25.64 11.24
CA LYS A 531 -7.52 24.82 11.03
C LYS A 531 -7.19 23.34 10.96
N ALA A 532 -6.16 22.96 10.21
CA ALA A 532 -5.69 21.58 10.14
C ALA A 532 -5.26 21.06 11.53
N TRP A 533 -4.60 21.90 12.32
CA TRP A 533 -4.23 21.57 13.70
C TRP A 533 -5.43 21.36 14.62
N GLN A 534 -6.42 22.24 14.58
CA GLN A 534 -7.63 22.13 15.40
C GLN A 534 -8.38 20.82 15.14
N ASP A 535 -8.49 20.42 13.88
CA ASP A 535 -9.11 19.15 13.50
C ASP A 535 -8.28 17.94 13.95
N ALA A 536 -6.96 18.00 13.76
CA ALA A 536 -6.06 16.94 14.23
C ALA A 536 -6.12 16.78 15.76
N CYS A 537 -6.07 17.90 16.49
CA CYS A 537 -6.08 17.92 17.94
C CYS A 537 -7.40 17.41 18.54
N ASN A 538 -8.50 17.52 17.78
CA ASN A 538 -9.83 17.04 18.16
C ASN A 538 -10.18 15.63 17.65
N ALA A 539 -9.29 14.99 16.89
CA ALA A 539 -9.53 13.66 16.36
C ALA A 539 -9.73 12.63 17.48
N THR A 540 -10.64 11.68 17.25
CA THR A 540 -11.06 10.69 18.28
C THR A 540 -10.47 9.30 18.05
N GLN A 541 -9.89 9.01 16.88
CA GLN A 541 -9.37 7.69 16.53
C GLN A 541 -8.05 7.74 15.74
N GLY A 542 -7.09 6.90 16.12
CA GLY A 542 -5.77 6.77 15.48
C GLY A 542 -4.84 7.95 15.71
N VAL A 543 -3.73 8.00 14.96
CA VAL A 543 -2.75 9.09 15.00
C VAL A 543 -3.05 10.05 13.85
N PRO A 544 -3.66 11.22 14.11
CA PRO A 544 -3.88 12.21 13.06
C PRO A 544 -2.52 12.74 12.57
N THR A 545 -2.37 12.80 11.27
CA THR A 545 -1.18 13.21 10.55
C THR A 545 -1.49 14.47 9.77
N ILE A 546 -0.94 15.61 10.17
CA ILE A 546 -0.97 16.83 9.37
C ILE A 546 0.14 16.71 8.34
N VAL A 547 -0.18 16.86 7.05
CA VAL A 547 0.78 16.76 5.96
C VAL A 547 0.95 18.13 5.30
N ILE A 548 2.21 18.58 5.27
CA ILE A 548 2.67 19.75 4.54
C ILE A 548 3.32 19.21 3.26
N PRO A 549 2.61 19.21 2.11
CA PRO A 549 3.09 18.60 0.89
C PRO A 549 4.23 19.41 0.27
N ASN A 550 4.85 18.87 -0.79
CA ASN A 550 5.90 19.57 -1.52
C ASN A 550 5.36 20.85 -2.20
N ALA A 551 5.63 21.99 -1.58
CA ALA A 551 5.29 23.37 -1.96
C ALA A 551 5.95 24.31 -0.92
N THR A 552 5.90 25.62 -1.13
CA THR A 552 6.48 26.61 -0.20
C THR A 552 5.36 27.34 0.52
N PHE A 553 5.28 27.26 1.85
CA PHE A 553 4.18 27.87 2.63
C PHE A 553 4.73 29.04 3.44
N LEU A 554 4.22 30.25 3.21
CA LEU A 554 4.55 31.41 4.03
C LEU A 554 3.68 31.42 5.27
N LEU A 555 4.30 31.36 6.45
CA LEU A 555 3.59 31.36 7.72
C LEU A 555 3.96 32.59 8.54
N GLN A 556 2.96 33.31 9.01
CA GLN A 556 3.06 34.27 10.10
C GLN A 556 3.26 33.56 11.45
N PRO A 557 3.67 34.29 12.51
CA PRO A 557 3.74 33.72 13.86
C PRO A 557 2.44 33.04 14.28
N LEU A 558 2.54 31.77 14.71
CA LEU A 558 1.40 30.94 15.04
C LEU A 558 1.72 29.95 16.17
N GLN A 559 0.67 29.51 16.86
CA GLN A 559 0.77 28.57 17.98
C GLN A 559 -0.16 27.37 17.76
N PHE A 560 0.42 26.18 17.89
CA PHE A 560 -0.25 24.89 17.93
C PHE A 560 -0.44 24.48 19.39
N LEU A 561 -1.65 24.68 19.90
CA LEU A 561 -2.00 24.48 21.30
C LEU A 561 -2.60 23.09 21.55
N GLY A 562 -2.16 22.44 22.62
CA GLY A 562 -2.81 21.30 23.26
C GLY A 562 -3.35 21.65 24.67
N PRO A 563 -3.76 20.66 25.49
CA PRO A 563 -3.68 19.22 25.23
C PRO A 563 -4.66 18.78 24.14
N CYS A 564 -4.24 17.78 23.37
CA CYS A 564 -5.06 17.20 22.32
C CYS A 564 -5.71 15.90 22.78
N LYS A 565 -6.84 15.53 22.15
CA LYS A 565 -7.53 14.26 22.47
C LYS A 565 -6.72 13.02 22.07
N PRO A 566 -6.05 12.98 20.89
CA PRO A 566 -5.14 11.89 20.56
C PRO A 566 -3.89 11.92 21.44
N LYS A 567 -3.40 10.72 21.80
CA LYS A 567 -2.13 10.56 22.53
C LYS A 567 -0.89 10.93 21.72
N ASN A 568 -0.96 10.74 20.39
CA ASN A 568 0.13 11.08 19.49
C ASN A 568 -0.45 11.90 18.34
N ILE A 569 0.28 12.93 17.91
CA ILE A 569 -0.04 13.72 16.72
C ILE A 569 1.19 13.72 15.83
N HIS A 570 0.99 13.44 14.56
CA HIS A 570 2.05 13.43 13.57
C HIS A 570 1.97 14.70 12.71
N PHE A 571 3.06 15.45 12.65
CA PHE A 571 3.19 16.67 11.88
C PHE A 571 4.31 16.45 10.85
N GLN A 572 3.92 16.16 9.62
CA GLN A 572 4.82 15.71 8.56
C GLN A 572 5.12 16.83 7.57
N VAL A 573 6.37 17.27 7.54
CA VAL A 573 6.86 18.39 6.72
C VAL A 573 7.63 17.88 5.50
N LEU A 574 6.99 17.85 4.33
CA LEU A 574 7.60 17.43 3.06
C LEU A 574 7.99 18.62 2.16
N GLY A 575 7.28 19.74 2.28
CA GLY A 575 7.59 21.00 1.58
C GLY A 575 8.40 21.98 2.42
N ASP A 576 8.53 23.20 1.92
CA ASP A 576 9.26 24.28 2.56
C ASP A 576 8.27 25.18 3.33
N ILE A 577 8.64 25.60 4.53
CA ILE A 577 7.92 26.57 5.35
C ILE A 577 8.84 27.77 5.51
N VAL A 578 8.36 28.95 5.11
CA VAL A 578 9.16 30.18 5.10
C VAL A 578 8.52 31.26 5.97
N ALA A 579 9.34 31.96 6.74
CA ALA A 579 8.89 33.10 7.51
C ALA A 579 8.86 34.37 6.63
N PRO A 580 8.15 35.43 7.03
CA PRO A 580 8.18 36.68 6.28
C PRO A 580 9.60 37.27 6.20
N ALA A 581 9.98 37.78 5.04
CA ALA A 581 11.37 38.14 4.72
C ALA A 581 11.95 39.29 5.59
N THR A 582 11.10 40.24 6.01
CA THR A 582 11.54 41.41 6.80
C THR A 582 10.72 41.54 8.09
N PRO A 583 11.33 41.97 9.21
CA PRO A 583 10.66 42.11 10.50
C PRO A 583 9.39 42.98 10.47
N GLU A 584 9.30 43.92 9.53
CA GLU A 584 8.20 44.89 9.39
C GLU A 584 6.89 44.25 8.92
N VAL A 585 6.95 43.13 8.19
CA VAL A 585 5.77 42.41 7.68
C VAL A 585 5.35 41.24 8.56
N TRP A 586 6.05 41.01 9.68
CA TRP A 586 5.64 40.02 10.67
C TRP A 586 4.42 40.52 11.40
N ASN A 587 3.45 39.62 11.59
CA ASN A 587 2.35 39.88 12.49
C ASN A 587 2.91 40.15 13.88
N PRO A 588 2.32 41.11 14.59
CA PRO A 588 2.88 41.55 15.84
C PRO A 588 2.70 40.41 16.87
N THR A 589 1.74 39.50 16.74
CA THR A 589 1.50 38.44 17.73
C THR A 589 2.54 37.30 17.69
N CYS A 590 3.68 37.46 18.36
CA CYS A 590 4.64 36.36 18.59
C CYS A 590 4.37 35.63 19.91
N TYR A 591 3.85 34.42 19.81
CA TYR A 591 3.54 33.57 20.95
C TYR A 591 4.83 33.17 21.66
N GLU A 592 5.06 33.71 22.86
CA GLU A 592 6.27 33.46 23.68
C GLU A 592 7.59 33.79 22.97
N GLY A 593 7.56 34.77 22.06
CA GLY A 593 8.75 35.14 21.28
C GLY A 593 9.18 34.03 20.31
N SER A 594 8.22 33.32 19.73
CA SER A 594 8.45 32.31 18.69
C SER A 594 7.68 32.61 17.41
N TRP A 595 8.23 32.14 16.30
CA TRP A 595 7.55 32.07 15.01
C TRP A 595 6.57 30.89 14.98
N ILE A 596 7.06 29.66 15.17
CA ILE A 596 6.23 28.47 15.29
C ILE A 596 6.34 27.94 16.72
N ASN A 597 5.21 27.81 17.42
CA ASN A 597 5.18 27.35 18.81
C ASN A 597 4.25 26.15 18.99
N PHE A 598 4.78 25.00 19.39
CA PHE A 598 3.98 23.87 19.88
C PHE A 598 3.95 23.91 21.40
N ARG A 599 2.74 23.98 21.98
CA ARG A 599 2.57 24.11 23.42
C ARG A 599 1.62 23.07 24.00
N SER A 600 2.07 22.38 25.06
CA SER A 600 1.27 21.41 25.82
C SER A 600 0.77 20.23 24.97
N VAL A 601 1.60 19.72 24.06
CA VAL A 601 1.27 18.60 23.17
C VAL A 601 2.04 17.35 23.59
N ASP A 602 1.35 16.33 24.10
CA ASP A 602 1.96 15.04 24.40
C ASP A 602 2.03 14.16 23.14
N GLY A 603 3.13 13.43 22.95
CA GLY A 603 3.32 12.51 21.82
C GLY A 603 3.43 13.18 20.44
N LEU A 604 4.01 14.39 20.37
CA LEU A 604 4.26 15.08 19.11
C LEU A 604 5.36 14.37 18.30
N ILE A 605 5.03 13.98 17.08
CA ILE A 605 5.97 13.44 16.08
C ILE A 605 6.10 14.48 14.99
N LEU A 606 7.27 15.12 14.86
CA LEU A 606 7.58 16.12 13.86
C LEU A 606 8.69 15.59 12.95
N ASP A 607 8.33 15.18 11.74
CA ASP A 607 9.28 14.58 10.81
C ASP A 607 9.15 15.07 9.36
N GLY A 608 10.14 14.72 8.54
CA GLY A 608 10.07 14.89 7.10
C GLY A 608 11.40 15.30 6.49
N SER A 609 11.36 15.67 5.21
CA SER A 609 12.52 16.14 4.43
C SER A 609 12.44 17.63 4.09
N GLY A 610 11.38 18.30 4.54
CA GLY A 610 11.11 19.71 4.26
C GLY A 610 12.04 20.66 4.99
N LYS A 611 12.01 21.93 4.58
CA LYS A 611 12.82 23.01 5.16
C LYS A 611 11.96 23.98 5.96
N LEU A 612 12.50 24.48 7.06
CA LEU A 612 11.96 25.60 7.82
C LEU A 612 12.96 26.75 7.70
N ASP A 613 12.68 27.73 6.84
CA ASP A 613 13.51 28.93 6.68
C ASP A 613 12.94 30.10 7.47
N GLY A 614 13.66 30.52 8.50
CA GLY A 614 13.27 31.61 9.38
C GLY A 614 13.48 33.02 8.80
N ASN A 615 14.08 33.16 7.61
CA ASN A 615 14.35 34.44 6.96
C ASN A 615 14.98 35.49 7.90
N GLY A 616 15.93 35.06 8.74
CA GLY A 616 16.49 35.84 9.84
C GLY A 616 17.33 37.06 9.44
N GLN A 617 17.71 37.20 8.16
CA GLN A 617 18.62 38.26 7.71
C GLN A 617 18.12 39.67 8.04
N GLY A 618 16.81 39.92 7.91
CA GLY A 618 16.23 41.21 8.27
C GLY A 618 16.31 41.49 9.77
N TRP A 619 16.17 40.46 10.61
CA TRP A 619 16.27 40.55 12.06
C TRP A 619 17.69 40.83 12.55
N TRP A 620 18.70 40.20 11.95
CA TRP A 620 20.10 40.39 12.32
C TRP A 620 20.63 41.81 12.03
N LYS A 621 20.01 42.54 11.10
CA LYS A 621 20.37 43.91 10.73
C LYS A 621 19.80 44.97 11.70
N ARG A 622 18.84 44.61 12.56
CA ARG A 622 18.20 45.55 13.50
C ARG A 622 19.13 45.89 14.66
N LYS A 623 19.62 47.14 14.70
CA LYS A 623 20.61 47.61 15.69
C LYS A 623 20.02 48.10 17.03
N ARG A 624 18.70 48.24 17.20
CA ARG A 624 18.13 48.84 18.42
C ARG A 624 16.67 48.44 18.73
N ARG A 625 16.36 48.44 20.02
CA ARG A 625 15.00 48.34 20.59
C ARG A 625 14.10 49.42 19.98
N PRO A 626 12.84 49.13 19.61
CA PRO A 626 11.85 50.17 19.41
C PRO A 626 11.69 50.96 20.72
N THR A 627 11.97 52.25 20.71
CA THR A 627 11.72 53.16 21.84
C THR A 627 10.25 53.55 21.84
N GLY A 628 9.46 53.09 22.82
CA GLY A 628 8.07 53.51 23.02
C GLY A 628 7.19 52.47 23.73
N ASN A 629 6.09 52.92 24.35
CA ASN A 629 5.04 52.09 24.94
C ASN A 629 4.14 51.46 23.86
N VAL A 630 4.72 50.63 22.99
CA VAL A 630 3.98 49.89 21.96
C VAL A 630 3.54 48.55 22.54
N PRO A 631 2.28 48.11 22.35
CA PRO A 631 1.81 46.81 22.80
C PRO A 631 2.77 45.71 22.35
N ARG A 632 3.18 44.83 23.29
CA ARG A 632 4.25 43.82 23.20
C ARG A 632 3.96 42.73 22.17
N GLN A 633 3.96 43.11 20.91
CA GLN A 633 3.65 42.22 19.83
C GLN A 633 4.87 42.26 18.88
N CYS A 634 5.72 41.23 19.08
CA CYS A 634 7.02 40.89 18.51
C CYS A 634 8.13 41.98 18.53
N PRO A 635 8.52 42.49 19.71
CA PRO A 635 9.58 43.50 19.83
C PRO A 635 11.01 42.98 19.65
N TRP A 636 11.20 41.66 19.58
CA TRP A 636 12.50 40.99 19.58
C TRP A 636 12.56 39.90 18.51
N PRO A 637 13.77 39.56 17.98
CA PRO A 637 13.94 38.43 17.08
C PRO A 637 13.37 37.14 17.71
N PRO A 638 12.40 36.47 17.07
CA PRO A 638 11.77 35.29 17.62
C PRO A 638 12.62 34.02 17.41
N THR A 639 12.45 33.03 18.29
CA THR A 639 12.88 31.65 18.04
C THR A 639 12.10 31.09 16.84
N ALA A 640 12.76 30.41 15.90
CA ALA A 640 12.04 29.84 14.75
C ALA A 640 11.05 28.74 15.16
N LEU A 641 11.50 27.72 15.90
CA LEU A 641 10.65 26.65 16.41
C LEU A 641 10.77 26.55 17.94
N ARG A 642 9.66 26.75 18.65
CA ARG A 642 9.55 26.53 20.09
C ARG A 642 8.68 25.32 20.36
N ILE A 643 9.18 24.42 21.21
CA ILE A 643 8.43 23.27 21.71
C ILE A 643 8.40 23.37 23.22
N ASN A 644 7.22 23.63 23.78
CA ASN A 644 7.05 23.97 25.18
C ASN A 644 6.03 23.03 25.86
N ARG A 645 6.44 22.34 26.93
CA ARG A 645 5.61 21.38 27.67
C ARG A 645 5.08 20.24 26.79
N CYS A 646 5.91 19.77 25.85
CA CYS A 646 5.56 18.66 24.97
C CYS A 646 6.36 17.42 25.35
N ASN A 647 5.71 16.48 26.03
CA ASN A 647 6.34 15.22 26.43
C ASN A 647 6.30 14.20 25.29
N ASN A 648 7.17 13.19 25.36
CA ASN A 648 7.25 12.12 24.36
C ASN A 648 7.46 12.63 22.93
N LEU A 649 8.30 13.67 22.79
CA LEU A 649 8.58 14.35 21.53
C LEU A 649 9.52 13.52 20.65
N GLN A 650 9.19 13.42 19.37
CA GLN A 650 10.08 12.91 18.33
C GLN A 650 10.25 13.97 17.24
N LEU A 651 11.48 14.40 17.00
CA LEU A 651 11.82 15.38 15.97
C LEU A 651 12.91 14.81 15.05
N LYS A 652 12.63 14.69 13.74
CA LYS A 652 13.52 13.97 12.83
C LYS A 652 13.59 14.51 11.40
N GLY A 653 14.79 14.54 10.83
CA GLY A 653 15.02 14.66 9.38
C GLY A 653 14.90 16.06 8.77
N LEU A 654 14.39 17.04 9.52
CA LEU A 654 14.12 18.38 8.99
C LEU A 654 15.38 19.22 8.79
N HIS A 655 15.27 20.16 7.85
CA HIS A 655 16.26 21.19 7.59
C HIS A 655 15.80 22.53 8.19
N HIS A 656 16.57 23.13 9.09
CA HIS A 656 16.27 24.44 9.68
C HIS A 656 17.27 25.47 9.17
N LEU A 657 16.79 26.54 8.56
CA LEU A 657 17.60 27.54 7.89
C LEU A 657 17.36 28.93 8.50
N ASN A 658 18.44 29.70 8.63
CA ASN A 658 18.41 31.15 8.83
C ASN A 658 17.41 31.64 9.90
N SER A 659 17.41 31.04 11.09
CA SER A 659 16.51 31.50 12.16
C SER A 659 16.79 32.95 12.58
N PRO A 660 15.76 33.77 12.92
CA PRO A 660 15.97 35.12 13.45
C PRO A 660 16.79 35.16 14.74
N LYS A 661 16.64 34.11 15.57
CA LYS A 661 17.35 33.87 16.83
C LYS A 661 17.62 32.36 16.95
N ASN A 662 17.41 31.71 18.09
CA ASN A 662 17.52 30.26 18.25
C ASN A 662 16.67 29.52 17.21
N HIS A 663 17.21 28.49 16.56
CA HIS A 663 16.47 27.68 15.59
C HIS A 663 15.41 26.83 16.29
N ILE A 664 15.81 26.08 17.32
CA ILE A 664 14.89 25.20 18.06
C ILE A 664 15.10 25.40 19.55
N THR A 665 14.01 25.64 20.27
CA THR A 665 14.00 25.70 21.74
C THR A 665 13.08 24.61 22.29
N ILE A 666 13.62 23.76 23.19
CA ILE A 666 12.90 22.71 23.90
C ILE A 666 12.78 23.10 25.37
N ASN A 667 11.55 23.37 25.81
CA ASN A 667 11.27 23.87 27.15
C ASN A 667 10.30 22.98 27.89
N TRP A 668 10.62 22.61 29.14
CA TRP A 668 9.70 21.87 30.02
C TRP A 668 9.21 20.55 29.44
N CYS A 669 10.06 19.86 28.66
CA CYS A 669 9.71 18.60 28.00
C CYS A 669 10.36 17.42 28.70
N VAL A 670 9.65 16.28 28.73
CA VAL A 670 10.16 15.01 29.24
C VAL A 670 10.12 13.97 28.12
N ASN A 671 11.19 13.17 28.00
CA ASN A 671 11.33 12.14 26.98
C ASN A 671 11.32 12.73 25.56
N VAL A 672 12.45 13.30 25.16
CA VAL A 672 12.64 13.98 23.88
C VAL A 672 13.67 13.25 23.05
N THR A 673 13.35 12.97 21.79
CA THR A 673 14.28 12.38 20.82
C THR A 673 14.40 13.29 19.61
N ILE A 674 15.62 13.78 19.34
CA ILE A 674 15.96 14.64 18.21
C ILE A 674 17.01 13.92 17.37
N SER A 675 16.74 13.68 16.09
CA SER A 675 17.65 12.91 15.24
C SER A 675 17.75 13.41 13.81
N ASN A 676 18.94 13.28 13.21
CA ASN A 676 19.15 13.49 11.77
C ASN A 676 18.68 14.87 11.27
N LEU A 677 18.84 15.92 12.08
CA LEU A 677 18.53 17.29 11.67
C LEU A 677 19.71 17.95 10.96
N THR A 678 19.40 18.88 10.05
CA THR A 678 20.38 19.80 9.47
C THR A 678 19.99 21.23 9.82
N ILE A 679 20.81 21.92 10.61
CA ILE A 679 20.53 23.29 11.08
C ILE A 679 21.65 24.21 10.55
N ILE A 680 21.30 25.20 9.74
CA ILE A 680 22.27 26.05 9.04
C ILE A 680 21.86 27.53 9.12
N ALA A 681 22.78 28.36 9.62
CA ALA A 681 22.75 29.81 9.49
C ALA A 681 24.19 30.35 9.28
N PRO A 682 24.36 31.58 8.76
CA PRO A 682 25.68 32.16 8.60
C PRO A 682 26.45 32.22 9.92
N GLY A 683 27.75 31.89 9.93
CA GLY A 683 28.56 31.84 11.15
C GLY A 683 28.75 33.18 11.90
N LYS A 684 28.27 34.30 11.35
CA LYS A 684 28.26 35.63 11.98
C LYS A 684 26.85 36.09 12.39
N SER A 685 25.84 35.24 12.24
CA SER A 685 24.46 35.58 12.61
C SER A 685 24.31 35.59 14.14
N PRO A 686 23.77 36.68 14.73
CA PRO A 686 23.72 36.82 16.18
C PRO A 686 22.67 35.90 16.82
N ASN A 687 23.05 35.18 17.89
CA ASN A 687 22.15 34.39 18.73
C ASN A 687 21.34 33.33 17.97
N THR A 688 21.92 32.74 16.92
CA THR A 688 21.26 31.74 16.09
C THR A 688 21.48 30.31 16.58
N ASP A 689 21.40 30.11 17.89
CA ASP A 689 21.62 28.83 18.56
C ASP A 689 20.90 27.69 17.82
N GLY A 690 21.55 26.54 17.68
CA GLY A 690 20.97 25.40 16.97
C GLY A 690 19.83 24.77 17.77
N LEU A 691 20.19 24.13 18.88
CA LEU A 691 19.25 23.56 19.85
C LEU A 691 19.45 24.22 21.22
N ASP A 692 18.41 24.81 21.79
CA ASP A 692 18.39 25.33 23.15
C ASP A 692 17.49 24.44 24.02
N ILE A 693 18.08 23.75 25.00
CA ILE A 693 17.39 22.84 25.90
C ILE A 693 17.28 23.48 27.27
N ARG A 694 16.06 23.66 27.77
CA ARG A 694 15.82 24.25 29.09
C ARG A 694 14.74 23.48 29.85
N ALA A 695 14.93 23.35 31.16
CA ALA A 695 13.96 22.75 32.07
C ALA A 695 13.43 21.37 31.60
N SER A 696 14.26 20.60 30.89
CA SER A 696 13.83 19.37 30.19
C SER A 696 14.59 18.15 30.69
N LYS A 697 13.93 16.99 30.69
CA LYS A 697 14.47 15.76 31.26
C LYS A 697 14.43 14.60 30.26
N ASN A 698 15.47 13.76 30.26
CA ASN A 698 15.58 12.60 29.37
C ASN A 698 15.52 13.03 27.89
N VAL A 699 16.57 13.73 27.46
CA VAL A 699 16.70 14.30 26.11
C VAL A 699 17.80 13.55 25.38
N THR A 700 17.48 12.98 24.22
CA THR A 700 18.43 12.32 23.32
C THR A 700 18.55 13.11 22.02
N ILE A 701 19.78 13.49 21.66
CA ILE A 701 20.10 14.20 20.43
C ILE A 701 21.14 13.38 19.66
N ASP A 702 20.82 12.97 18.44
CA ASP A 702 21.70 12.12 17.65
C ASP A 702 21.85 12.52 16.18
N ARG A 703 23.06 12.34 15.64
CA ARG A 703 23.35 12.43 14.20
C ARG A 703 22.90 13.72 13.52
N CYS A 704 23.03 14.87 14.19
CA CYS A 704 22.70 16.18 13.60
C CYS A 704 23.91 16.87 12.99
N LEU A 705 23.67 17.66 11.94
CA LEU A 705 24.62 18.63 11.38
C LEU A 705 24.16 20.04 11.77
N ILE A 706 24.99 20.78 12.51
CA ILE A 706 24.64 22.11 13.04
C ILE A 706 25.76 23.09 12.70
N GLY A 707 25.45 24.11 11.91
CA GLY A 707 26.35 25.23 11.63
C GLY A 707 25.60 26.55 11.80
N THR A 708 25.93 27.34 12.81
CA THR A 708 25.21 28.55 13.18
C THR A 708 26.18 29.66 13.58
N GLY A 709 25.67 30.83 13.97
CA GLY A 709 26.50 31.93 14.47
C GLY A 709 26.63 31.97 16.00
N ASP A 710 26.02 31.03 16.72
CA ASP A 710 26.10 30.92 18.19
C ASP A 710 26.22 29.43 18.59
N ASP A 711 25.80 29.06 19.80
CA ASP A 711 25.91 27.68 20.31
C ASP A 711 25.23 26.66 19.37
N CYS A 712 25.92 25.57 19.05
CA CYS A 712 25.31 24.46 18.31
C CYS A 712 24.21 23.81 19.15
N ILE A 713 24.55 23.51 20.41
CA ILE A 713 23.61 23.00 21.41
C ILE A 713 23.90 23.73 22.72
N ALA A 714 22.90 24.43 23.25
CA ALA A 714 22.94 25.07 24.56
C ALA A 714 22.07 24.27 25.55
N ILE A 715 22.65 23.87 26.68
CA ILE A 715 21.93 23.20 27.78
C ILE A 715 21.80 24.18 28.94
N ASN A 716 20.58 24.66 29.16
CA ASN A 716 20.23 25.66 30.16
C ASN A 716 19.62 25.02 31.41
N SER A 717 19.41 25.88 32.42
CA SER A 717 18.92 25.55 33.75
C SER A 717 17.74 24.57 33.81
N ASN A 718 17.75 23.77 34.87
CA ASN A 718 16.79 22.75 35.25
C ASN A 718 16.69 21.59 34.25
N SER A 719 17.76 21.34 33.50
CA SER A 719 17.84 20.24 32.53
C SER A 719 18.64 19.06 33.10
N SER A 720 18.17 17.83 32.87
CA SER A 720 18.86 16.62 33.34
C SER A 720 18.72 15.43 32.41
N TYR A 721 19.69 14.52 32.44
CA TYR A 721 19.74 13.31 31.60
C TYR A 721 19.68 13.68 30.10
N VAL A 722 20.70 14.40 29.64
CA VAL A 722 20.85 14.86 28.26
C VAL A 722 21.96 14.09 27.57
N ASN A 723 21.61 13.24 26.61
CA ASN A 723 22.54 12.44 25.83
C ASN A 723 22.68 13.01 24.42
N ILE A 724 23.90 13.37 24.04
CA ILE A 724 24.23 13.99 22.76
C ILE A 724 25.25 13.11 22.04
N THR A 725 24.93 12.63 20.84
CA THR A 725 25.79 11.68 20.13
C THR A 725 25.92 11.95 18.63
N GLY A 726 27.11 11.82 18.05
CA GLY A 726 27.25 11.87 16.59
C GLY A 726 27.01 13.24 15.97
N ILE A 727 27.24 14.34 16.69
CA ILE A 727 26.98 15.71 16.20
C ILE A 727 28.16 16.23 15.39
N ARG A 728 27.89 16.84 14.24
CA ARG A 728 28.84 17.67 13.50
C ARG A 728 28.48 19.13 13.73
N CYS A 729 29.26 19.83 14.55
CA CYS A 729 29.06 21.21 14.93
C CYS A 729 30.10 22.11 14.24
N GLY A 730 29.67 23.15 13.54
CA GLY A 730 30.60 24.09 12.93
C GLY A 730 30.13 24.71 11.61
N PRO A 731 30.27 26.05 11.43
CA PRO A 731 30.76 27.04 12.41
C PRO A 731 29.77 27.27 13.56
N GLY A 732 30.17 28.00 14.61
CA GLY A 732 29.33 28.30 15.79
C GLY A 732 30.13 28.37 17.10
N HIS A 733 29.47 28.40 18.25
CA HIS A 733 30.10 28.49 19.58
C HIS A 733 30.24 27.15 20.32
N GLY A 734 29.98 26.02 19.66
CA GLY A 734 30.18 24.69 20.23
C GLY A 734 28.97 24.15 20.99
N ILE A 735 29.21 23.19 21.88
CA ILE A 735 28.21 22.64 22.79
C ILE A 735 28.47 23.28 24.15
N SER A 736 27.50 24.04 24.62
CA SER A 736 27.62 24.91 25.79
C SER A 736 26.62 24.52 26.87
N ILE A 737 27.10 24.35 28.10
CA ILE A 737 26.27 24.31 29.29
C ILE A 737 26.17 25.72 29.86
N GLY A 738 24.95 26.22 30.00
CA GLY A 738 24.64 27.54 30.52
C GLY A 738 24.31 28.59 29.45
N SER A 739 24.27 29.87 29.80
CA SER A 739 24.91 30.43 30.99
C SER A 739 24.09 30.20 32.25
N LEU A 740 24.72 29.72 33.32
CA LEU A 740 24.04 29.42 34.57
C LEU A 740 24.24 30.51 35.63
N GLY A 741 23.20 30.82 36.39
CA GLY A 741 23.25 31.71 37.55
C GLY A 741 23.06 33.19 37.23
N HIS A 742 22.49 33.52 36.07
CA HIS A 742 22.19 34.90 35.65
C HIS A 742 21.37 35.64 36.73
N ASP A 743 21.68 36.91 36.99
CA ASP A 743 21.05 37.74 38.04
C ASP A 743 21.02 37.11 39.45
N GLY A 744 22.00 36.25 39.77
CA GLY A 744 22.06 35.58 41.07
C GLY A 744 21.04 34.45 41.24
N SER A 745 20.46 33.97 40.15
CA SER A 745 19.51 32.86 40.17
C SER A 745 20.17 31.54 40.60
N THR A 746 19.35 30.65 41.16
CA THR A 746 19.75 29.26 41.43
C THR A 746 19.44 28.40 40.21
N GLU A 747 20.48 27.91 39.54
CA GLU A 747 20.35 27.15 38.30
C GLU A 747 21.12 25.84 38.37
N VAL A 748 20.48 24.76 37.92
CA VAL A 748 21.01 23.40 38.03
C VAL A 748 21.01 22.69 36.68
N VAL A 749 22.10 21.99 36.36
CA VAL A 749 22.21 21.08 35.22
C VAL A 749 22.97 19.84 35.66
N GLU A 750 22.49 18.65 35.31
CA GLU A 750 23.19 17.40 35.66
C GLU A 750 22.96 16.26 34.66
N GLU A 751 23.87 15.27 34.67
CA GLU A 751 23.78 14.07 33.81
C GLU A 751 23.76 14.44 32.32
N VAL A 752 24.81 15.13 31.86
CA VAL A 752 24.96 15.52 30.46
C VAL A 752 26.10 14.73 29.84
N HIS A 753 25.81 13.93 28.82
CA HIS A 753 26.78 13.06 28.18
C HIS A 753 26.88 13.39 26.69
N VAL A 754 28.04 13.89 26.28
CA VAL A 754 28.35 14.25 24.90
C VAL A 754 29.37 13.25 24.36
N LYS A 755 29.00 12.50 23.32
CA LYS A 755 29.84 11.42 22.78
C LYS A 755 29.99 11.45 21.27
N ASN A 756 31.16 11.10 20.73
CA ASN A 756 31.37 10.90 19.29
C ASN A 756 30.96 12.15 18.48
N CYS A 757 31.45 13.32 18.89
CA CYS A 757 31.08 14.60 18.27
C CYS A 757 32.29 15.25 17.60
N THR A 758 32.04 15.94 16.49
CA THR A 758 33.06 16.66 15.72
C THR A 758 32.75 18.15 15.71
N PHE A 759 33.75 18.95 16.03
CA PHE A 759 33.69 20.41 16.04
C PHE A 759 34.64 20.95 14.97
N ASN A 760 34.12 21.73 14.02
CA ASN A 760 34.89 22.22 12.87
C ASN A 760 34.76 23.73 12.71
N GLY A 761 35.86 24.47 12.89
CA GLY A 761 35.86 25.92 12.75
C GLY A 761 34.92 26.64 13.74
N THR A 762 34.70 26.05 14.91
CA THR A 762 33.87 26.63 15.98
C THR A 762 34.70 27.59 16.84
N GLN A 763 34.06 28.60 17.44
CA GLN A 763 34.71 29.53 18.37
C GLN A 763 35.07 28.82 19.68
N ASN A 764 34.18 27.98 20.19
CA ASN A 764 34.44 27.13 21.36
C ASN A 764 33.99 25.70 21.04
N GLY A 765 34.54 24.72 21.76
CA GLY A 765 34.20 23.32 21.62
C GLY A 765 33.23 22.85 22.71
N ALA A 766 33.77 22.17 23.72
CA ALA A 766 33.08 21.79 24.93
C ALA A 766 33.15 22.93 25.95
N ARG A 767 32.02 23.62 26.18
CA ARG A 767 31.98 24.84 26.99
C ARG A 767 31.04 24.73 28.19
N ILE A 768 31.44 25.30 29.33
CA ILE A 768 30.58 25.54 30.49
C ILE A 768 30.69 27.02 30.85
N LYS A 769 29.57 27.74 30.90
CA LYS A 769 29.52 29.18 31.23
C LYS A 769 28.64 29.42 32.46
N THR A 770 29.18 30.06 33.49
CA THR A 770 28.41 30.45 34.68
C THR A 770 28.69 31.90 35.07
N TRP A 771 27.72 32.54 35.71
CA TRP A 771 27.79 33.91 36.20
C TRP A 771 28.32 33.95 37.63
N GLN A 772 29.14 34.96 37.94
CA GLN A 772 29.47 35.32 39.32
C GLN A 772 28.23 35.85 40.04
N GLY A 773 28.08 35.48 41.31
CA GLY A 773 26.88 35.75 42.13
C GLY A 773 25.76 34.71 42.00
N GLY A 774 25.84 33.77 41.03
CA GLY A 774 24.85 32.72 40.82
C GLY A 774 24.96 31.55 41.81
N LEU A 775 23.87 30.81 41.95
CA LEU A 775 23.77 29.65 42.84
C LEU A 775 23.42 28.37 42.05
N GLY A 776 23.58 27.20 42.67
CA GLY A 776 23.26 25.91 42.05
C GLY A 776 24.50 25.16 41.56
N TYR A 777 24.36 24.36 40.50
CA TYR A 777 25.43 23.47 40.04
C TYR A 777 25.33 23.05 38.56
N ALA A 778 26.47 22.73 37.97
CA ALA A 778 26.62 21.90 36.77
C ALA A 778 27.44 20.67 37.14
N ARG A 779 26.86 19.47 37.13
CA ARG A 779 27.56 18.26 37.60
C ARG A 779 27.32 17.00 36.80
N ARG A 780 28.27 16.06 36.88
CA ARG A 780 28.20 14.76 36.19
C ARG A 780 28.02 14.97 34.69
N ILE A 781 29.04 15.57 34.09
CA ILE A 781 29.07 15.95 32.68
C ILE A 781 30.24 15.20 32.04
N SER A 782 30.01 14.53 30.91
CA SER A 782 31.07 13.86 30.17
C SER A 782 31.14 14.32 28.73
N PHE A 783 32.36 14.47 28.23
CA PHE A 783 32.69 14.72 26.84
C PHE A 783 33.65 13.62 26.38
N ASP A 784 33.13 12.66 25.63
CA ASP A 784 33.81 11.42 25.28
C ASP A 784 33.95 11.28 23.75
N ASP A 785 35.10 10.83 23.25
CA ASP A 785 35.34 10.65 21.81
C ASP A 785 35.07 11.93 21.00
N ILE A 786 35.77 13.01 21.33
CA ILE A 786 35.56 14.33 20.71
C ILE A 786 36.68 14.66 19.72
N MET A 787 36.30 15.11 18.52
CA MET A 787 37.21 15.55 17.47
C MET A 787 37.12 17.06 17.24
N PHE A 788 38.22 17.78 17.41
CA PHE A 788 38.34 19.21 17.11
C PHE A 788 39.10 19.46 15.80
N TYR A 789 38.58 20.35 14.96
CA TYR A 789 39.27 20.85 13.78
C TYR A 789 39.24 22.37 13.80
N ASN A 790 40.41 23.00 13.93
CA ASN A 790 40.57 24.45 13.90
C ASN A 790 39.56 25.17 14.83
N THR A 791 39.37 24.65 16.05
CA THR A 791 38.41 25.19 17.02
C THR A 791 39.09 26.22 17.90
N GLY A 792 38.47 27.40 18.11
CA GLY A 792 39.05 28.52 18.85
C GLY A 792 39.48 28.14 20.27
N LYS A 793 38.51 27.80 21.12
CA LYS A 793 38.71 27.30 22.48
C LYS A 793 38.10 25.89 22.61
N PRO A 794 38.83 24.83 22.26
CA PRO A 794 38.33 23.45 22.28
C PRO A 794 37.67 23.03 23.59
N ILE A 795 38.32 23.28 24.73
CA ILE A 795 37.74 23.05 26.06
C ILE A 795 37.75 24.37 26.83
N PHE A 796 36.58 24.83 27.29
CA PHE A 796 36.47 26.11 27.97
C PHE A 796 35.44 26.10 29.11
N ILE A 797 35.91 26.18 30.35
CA ILE A 797 35.07 26.43 31.52
C ILE A 797 35.28 27.89 31.93
N ASP A 798 34.19 28.66 31.97
CA ASP A 798 34.20 30.08 32.32
C ASP A 798 33.16 30.35 33.40
N GLN A 799 33.60 30.44 34.66
CA GLN A 799 32.75 30.84 35.78
C GLN A 799 32.67 32.36 35.97
N PHE A 800 33.24 33.15 35.05
CA PHE A 800 33.24 34.61 35.07
C PHE A 800 32.50 35.19 33.88
N TYR A 801 31.48 34.48 33.38
CA TYR A 801 30.72 34.92 32.21
C TYR A 801 30.00 36.24 32.50
N CYS A 802 30.31 37.29 31.73
CA CYS A 802 29.74 38.65 31.81
C CYS A 802 29.63 39.21 33.25
N PRO A 803 30.75 39.44 33.96
CA PRO A 803 30.71 39.70 35.39
C PRO A 803 30.13 41.09 35.70
N HIS A 804 28.99 41.15 36.41
CA HIS A 804 28.42 42.38 36.97
C HIS A 804 28.80 42.59 38.44
N MET A 805 29.19 41.53 39.14
CA MET A 805 29.69 41.55 40.52
C MET A 805 30.85 40.55 40.66
N PRO A 806 32.12 40.98 40.51
CA PRO A 806 33.24 40.10 40.80
C PRO A 806 33.23 39.69 42.29
N ASP A 807 33.66 38.46 42.60
CA ASP A 807 33.89 37.92 43.95
C ASP A 807 32.65 37.48 44.78
N ARG A 808 31.62 36.91 44.15
CA ARG A 808 30.50 36.24 44.85
C ARG A 808 30.35 34.79 44.36
N CYS A 809 29.66 33.94 45.15
CA CYS A 809 29.40 32.53 44.81
C CYS A 809 29.07 32.33 43.32
N ALA A 810 29.54 31.23 42.72
CA ALA A 810 29.17 30.83 41.37
C ALA A 810 28.49 29.46 41.40
N PRO A 811 27.66 29.09 40.41
CA PRO A 811 27.18 27.73 40.29
C PRO A 811 28.34 26.73 40.28
N LYS A 812 28.31 25.75 41.19
CA LYS A 812 29.40 24.78 41.37
C LYS A 812 29.54 23.89 40.12
N VAL A 813 30.73 23.82 39.54
CA VAL A 813 31.04 22.88 38.46
C VAL A 813 31.77 21.68 39.07
N SER A 814 31.26 20.46 38.89
CA SER A 814 31.86 19.26 39.51
C SER A 814 31.61 17.99 38.69
N ASP A 815 32.43 16.94 38.88
CA ASP A 815 32.30 15.67 38.17
C ASP A 815 32.23 15.85 36.64
N VAL A 816 33.10 16.69 36.08
CA VAL A 816 33.23 16.92 34.64
C VAL A 816 34.39 16.09 34.11
N THR A 817 34.12 15.23 33.12
CA THR A 817 35.13 14.34 32.52
C THR A 817 35.29 14.63 31.04
N PHE A 818 36.54 14.71 30.58
CA PHE A 818 36.89 14.78 29.17
C PHE A 818 37.72 13.53 28.84
N SER A 819 37.25 12.68 27.93
CA SER A 819 37.93 11.43 27.58
C SER A 819 38.05 11.28 26.05
N ASN A 820 39.20 10.77 25.61
CA ASN A 820 39.52 10.57 24.19
C ASN A 820 39.20 11.81 23.31
N VAL A 821 39.77 12.95 23.70
CA VAL A 821 39.63 14.21 22.98
C VAL A 821 40.86 14.43 22.10
N LEU A 822 40.65 14.58 20.80
CA LEU A 822 41.71 14.71 19.79
C LEU A 822 41.42 15.89 18.85
N GLY A 823 42.44 16.48 18.22
CA GLY A 823 42.22 17.49 17.20
C GLY A 823 43.17 18.69 17.20
N THR A 824 42.75 19.79 16.58
CA THR A 824 43.51 21.03 16.45
C THR A 824 42.77 22.26 17.01
N SER A 825 43.51 23.14 17.68
CA SER A 825 43.05 24.43 18.17
C SER A 825 43.40 25.55 17.19
N ALA A 826 42.53 26.54 17.03
CA ALA A 826 42.81 27.76 16.27
C ALA A 826 43.54 28.83 17.10
N THR A 827 43.49 28.71 18.43
CA THR A 827 44.23 29.60 19.35
C THR A 827 45.32 28.84 20.10
N LYS A 828 46.23 29.58 20.75
CA LYS A 828 47.35 29.02 21.52
C LYS A 828 46.87 28.13 22.67
N ASP A 829 45.80 28.53 23.35
CA ASP A 829 45.29 27.85 24.53
C ASP A 829 44.12 26.92 24.15
N ALA A 830 44.40 25.62 24.08
CA ALA A 830 43.39 24.62 23.70
C ALA A 830 42.41 24.28 24.85
N ILE A 831 42.87 24.42 26.10
CA ILE A 831 42.14 24.07 27.31
C ILE A 831 42.23 25.26 28.27
N ILE A 832 41.08 25.81 28.65
CA ILE A 832 40.99 26.96 29.54
C ILE A 832 39.98 26.65 30.64
N PHE A 833 40.44 26.68 31.90
CA PHE A 833 39.60 26.54 33.08
C PHE A 833 39.69 27.82 33.91
N ASN A 834 38.69 28.67 33.76
CA ASN A 834 38.56 29.92 34.51
C ASN A 834 37.53 29.72 35.63
N CYS A 835 37.96 29.00 36.68
CA CYS A 835 37.10 28.62 37.80
C CYS A 835 37.13 29.67 38.92
N SER A 836 36.01 29.82 39.62
CA SER A 836 35.83 30.74 40.74
C SER A 836 36.54 30.20 41.99
N ALA A 837 37.39 31.02 42.61
CA ALA A 837 38.07 30.65 43.85
C ALA A 837 37.09 30.38 45.02
N ALA A 838 35.87 30.95 44.96
CA ALA A 838 34.84 30.74 45.99
C ALA A 838 34.20 29.34 45.92
N VAL A 839 34.25 28.69 44.74
CA VAL A 839 33.64 27.38 44.50
C VAL A 839 34.53 26.60 43.51
N PRO A 840 35.76 26.25 43.93
CA PRO A 840 36.84 25.79 43.05
C PRO A 840 36.56 24.45 42.37
#